data_AF-A0A959WHM1-F1
#
_entry.id   AF-A0A959WHM1-F1
#
_cell.length_a   1.000
_cell.length_b   1.000
_cell.length_c   1.000
_cell.angle_alpha   90.00
_cell.angle_beta   90.00
_cell.angle_gamma   90.00
#
_symmetry.space_group_name_H-M   'P 1'
#
loop_
_entity.id
_entity.type
_entity.pdbx_description
1 polymer ?
#
loop_
_entity_poly.entity_id
_entity_poly.type
_entity_poly.pdbx_seq_one_letter_code
_entity_poly.pdbx_strand_id
1 'polypeptide(L)'
;MDLKKGLAAVLDRPAPTCRQLLLGGGHIAAIWALAFVQPLLDLLGNNPDFFVARGNTTGDILILAIGFTLVPPLVMLLAEWLVSKVSARAYYALHFLLIALIATFFFTQVVSDLFTVRSAIILALSLGLGALLAWSIFRFVFARNLMDILIIAPLVVLLLFVFNSKTTDLIFPEEGEFELAAKNGRDVPIVLMIFDELGTSNLMTSKGRIDGNRFPNFGRLAASSTWYPNESTTAFFTPHAVPGILTGINASADTLPTWQEQPLSIFSQFAAGRELHVLEPLTGLCPEDLCPDQTASAGQISRLKSLASDLKYVEGKLVLPPGMAQTLPDVSSNFEGFGEGREEEVTLGKRKNKRGKLAVKEEAKSDPELYDQFIRELPKNARSLTVMHLHLPHQVWKYDLQGNEYNDSPIEQLSRSTNNWMVNSNGITVSQSRMYVQTGYADRILRQMRRQLESNGLWDKAIVVVTADHGISFEGNGVPQRQADERAMGEVANPPLFIKYPGQKKGVVSPKHSMTLDIVPTIAKAVGSDSLYETDGVPLQGPVPEREVTITDPEGNLFTVSLAEMIRQRNAAIARADERLGTGGFYTLGPAPQLIGRKVRPVPKGTADALLDEPDLGKAYDPGEDLIPMFITGTWEGTVPSAPKKAPVFAIAINGTIQSTARPFNFDGRVHWGALVSPNSIRQGRNSIGIYRLQGKNLIPLGGNQG
;
A
#
# COMPACT_ATOMS: atom_id res chain seq x y z
N MET A 1 22.62 35.60 36.86
CA MET A 1 21.58 34.94 37.68
C MET A 1 21.96 33.48 37.83
N ASP A 2 22.10 33.01 39.06
CA ASP A 2 22.80 31.76 39.38
C ASP A 2 21.91 30.53 39.09
N LEU A 3 22.10 29.89 37.92
CA LEU A 3 21.29 28.76 37.43
C LEU A 3 21.24 27.60 38.46
N LYS A 4 22.32 27.42 39.23
CA LYS A 4 22.44 26.39 40.27
C LYS A 4 21.53 26.63 41.48
N LYS A 5 21.29 27.89 41.87
CA LYS A 5 20.36 28.23 42.97
C LYS A 5 18.90 28.04 42.58
N GLY A 6 18.57 28.24 41.30
CA GLY A 6 17.22 28.03 40.78
C GLY A 6 16.78 26.56 40.77
N LEU A 7 17.68 25.64 40.37
CA LEU A 7 17.37 24.20 40.31
C LEU A 7 17.31 23.55 41.71
N ALA A 8 18.19 23.97 42.63
CA ALA A 8 18.18 23.48 44.01
C ALA A 8 16.90 23.92 44.77
N ALA A 9 16.42 25.15 44.55
CA ALA A 9 15.18 25.65 45.14
C ALA A 9 13.90 24.99 44.58
N VAL A 10 13.98 24.30 43.44
CA VAL A 10 12.87 23.54 42.85
C VAL A 10 12.69 22.18 43.53
N LEU A 11 13.77 21.58 44.04
CA LEU A 11 13.82 20.21 44.54
C LEU A 11 13.59 20.07 46.07
N ASP A 12 13.73 21.15 46.83
CA ASP A 12 13.50 21.19 48.29
C ASP A 12 12.09 21.70 48.65
N ARG A 13 11.08 21.24 47.90
CA ARG A 13 9.66 21.52 48.16
C ARG A 13 9.05 20.43 49.05
N PRO A 14 8.04 20.76 49.89
CA PRO A 14 7.31 19.75 50.66
C PRO A 14 6.58 18.77 49.74
N ALA A 15 6.18 17.61 50.29
CA ALA A 15 5.43 16.62 49.54
C ALA A 15 4.16 17.25 48.90
N PRO A 16 3.83 16.88 47.65
CA PRO A 16 2.71 17.49 46.95
C PRO A 16 1.39 17.12 47.64
N THR A 17 0.51 18.10 47.78
CA THR A 17 -0.89 17.86 48.16
C THR A 17 -1.62 17.07 47.07
N CYS A 18 -2.73 16.41 47.41
CA CYS A 18 -3.58 15.71 46.43
C CYS A 18 -3.99 16.63 45.27
N ARG A 19 -4.34 17.89 45.56
CA ARG A 19 -4.67 18.89 44.54
C ARG A 19 -3.49 19.18 43.59
N GLN A 20 -2.27 19.27 44.12
CA GLN A 20 -1.07 19.53 43.31
C GLN A 20 -0.69 18.33 42.44
N LEU A 21 -0.88 17.10 42.94
CA LEU A 21 -0.72 15.88 42.14
C LEU A 21 -1.72 15.85 40.97
N LEU A 22 -2.99 16.17 41.22
CA LEU A 22 -4.01 16.20 40.16
C LEU A 22 -3.75 17.29 39.12
N LEU A 23 -3.33 18.49 39.54
CA LEU A 23 -2.96 19.56 38.61
C LEU A 23 -1.70 19.20 37.80
N GLY A 24 -0.69 18.59 38.44
CA GLY A 24 0.50 18.09 37.74
C GLY A 24 0.15 17.01 36.70
N GLY A 25 -0.70 16.05 37.07
CA GLY A 25 -1.24 15.08 36.13
C GLY A 25 -1.99 15.73 34.97
N GLY A 26 -2.76 16.78 35.23
CA GLY A 26 -3.42 17.60 34.21
C GLY A 26 -2.44 18.29 33.25
N HIS A 27 -1.30 18.81 33.75
CA HIS A 27 -0.26 19.39 32.90
C HIS A 27 0.42 18.35 32.00
N ILE A 28 0.66 17.14 32.53
CA ILE A 28 1.17 16.02 31.73
C ILE A 28 0.16 15.64 30.65
N ALA A 29 -1.12 15.52 31.00
CA ALA A 29 -2.17 15.22 30.04
C ALA A 29 -2.27 16.29 28.95
N ALA A 30 -2.17 17.57 29.31
CA ALA A 30 -2.19 18.68 28.36
C ALA A 30 -1.04 18.61 27.33
N ILE A 31 0.21 18.41 27.77
CA ILE A 31 1.35 18.32 26.85
C ILE A 31 1.31 17.01 26.06
N TRP A 32 0.86 15.91 26.67
CA TRP A 32 0.62 14.65 25.97
C TRP A 32 -0.38 14.84 24.82
N ALA A 33 -1.48 15.56 25.09
CA ALA A 33 -2.48 15.83 24.09
C ALA A 33 -1.94 16.65 22.92
N LEU A 34 -1.13 17.69 23.18
CA LEU A 34 -0.54 18.51 22.12
C LEU A 34 0.58 17.80 21.35
N ALA A 35 1.35 16.93 22.01
CA ALA A 35 2.51 16.28 21.41
C ALA A 35 2.18 15.02 20.62
N PHE A 36 1.19 14.24 21.06
CA PHE A 36 0.89 12.91 20.51
C PHE A 36 -0.58 12.77 20.09
N VAL A 37 -1.53 13.13 20.96
CA VAL A 37 -2.97 12.89 20.69
C VAL A 37 -3.48 13.74 19.54
N GLN A 38 -3.21 15.04 19.55
CA GLN A 38 -3.69 15.96 18.53
C GLN A 38 -3.16 15.60 17.13
N PRO A 39 -1.85 15.43 16.88
CA PRO A 39 -1.39 15.10 15.53
C PRO A 39 -1.90 13.73 15.05
N LEU A 40 -1.98 12.74 15.95
CA LEU A 40 -2.47 11.42 15.57
C LEU A 40 -3.98 11.43 15.27
N LEU A 41 -4.80 11.99 16.16
CA LEU A 41 -6.24 12.02 15.97
C LEU A 41 -6.66 13.00 14.88
N ASP A 42 -5.89 14.05 14.61
CA ASP A 42 -6.11 14.91 13.45
C ASP A 42 -5.84 14.16 12.14
N LEU A 43 -4.74 13.39 12.07
CA LEU A 43 -4.45 12.54 10.92
C LEU A 43 -5.55 11.48 10.72
N LEU A 44 -5.86 10.70 11.76
CA LEU A 44 -6.87 9.64 11.68
C LEU A 44 -8.27 10.22 11.41
N GLY A 45 -8.60 11.35 12.05
CA GLY A 45 -9.88 12.04 11.89
C GLY A 45 -10.13 12.50 10.46
N ASN A 46 -9.07 12.89 9.75
CA ASN A 46 -9.13 13.30 8.34
C ASN A 46 -8.98 12.13 7.35
N ASN A 47 -8.67 10.91 7.82
CA ASN A 47 -8.46 9.72 6.98
C ASN A 47 -9.33 8.52 7.43
N PRO A 48 -10.68 8.64 7.37
CA PRO A 48 -11.61 7.60 7.82
C PRO A 48 -11.48 6.27 7.06
N ASP A 49 -10.99 6.28 5.81
CA ASP A 49 -10.72 5.08 5.01
C ASP A 49 -9.78 4.10 5.72
N PHE A 50 -8.89 4.61 6.57
CA PHE A 50 -8.01 3.79 7.41
C PHE A 50 -8.78 2.83 8.32
N PHE A 51 -9.91 3.27 8.89
CA PHE A 51 -10.73 2.42 9.75
C PHE A 51 -11.60 1.46 8.94
N VAL A 52 -12.11 1.90 7.77
CA VAL A 52 -12.94 1.06 6.89
C VAL A 52 -12.14 -0.10 6.32
N ALA A 53 -10.94 0.16 5.77
CA ALA A 53 -10.06 -0.86 5.22
C ALA A 53 -9.62 -1.91 6.25
N ARG A 54 -9.70 -1.59 7.55
CA ARG A 54 -9.34 -2.48 8.67
C ARG A 54 -10.55 -3.15 9.32
N GLY A 55 -11.76 -2.86 8.86
CA GLY A 55 -12.99 -3.34 9.49
C GLY A 55 -13.15 -2.89 10.95
N ASN A 56 -12.65 -1.71 11.30
CA ASN A 56 -12.77 -1.19 12.66
C ASN A 56 -14.19 -0.70 12.95
N THR A 57 -14.76 -1.15 14.07
CA THR A 57 -16.08 -0.71 14.52
C THR A 57 -16.02 0.65 15.22
N THR A 58 -17.16 1.33 15.36
CA THR A 58 -17.31 2.53 16.20
C THR A 58 -16.72 2.34 17.60
N GLY A 59 -16.96 1.16 18.20
CA GLY A 59 -16.42 0.83 19.52
C GLY A 59 -14.89 0.77 19.54
N ASP A 60 -14.27 0.21 18.49
CA ASP A 60 -12.81 0.13 18.39
C ASP A 60 -12.19 1.52 18.24
N ILE A 61 -12.79 2.39 17.42
CA ILE A 61 -12.37 3.79 17.21
C ILE A 61 -12.42 4.56 18.54
N LEU A 62 -13.54 4.49 19.26
CA LEU A 62 -13.72 5.19 20.54
C LEU A 62 -12.78 4.66 21.62
N ILE A 63 -12.61 3.33 21.73
CA ILE A 63 -11.66 2.73 22.70
C ILE A 63 -10.23 3.18 22.41
N LEU A 64 -9.83 3.21 21.14
CA LEU A 64 -8.52 3.71 20.75
C LEU A 64 -8.36 5.18 21.12
N ALA A 65 -9.26 6.06 20.67
CA ALA A 65 -9.13 7.50 20.86
C ALA A 65 -9.12 7.86 22.36
N ILE A 66 -10.09 7.34 23.13
CA ILE A 66 -10.19 7.57 24.58
C ILE A 66 -9.00 6.94 25.30
N GLY A 67 -8.65 5.71 24.95
CA GLY A 67 -7.54 4.96 25.54
C GLY A 67 -6.20 5.66 25.34
N PHE A 68 -5.87 6.05 24.12
CA PHE A 68 -4.63 6.75 23.77
C PHE A 68 -4.55 8.13 24.42
N THR A 69 -5.68 8.80 24.59
CA THR A 69 -5.73 10.12 25.23
C THR A 69 -5.55 10.05 26.74
N LEU A 70 -6.18 9.07 27.41
CA LEU A 70 -6.29 9.05 28.87
C LEU A 70 -5.33 8.08 29.56
N VAL A 71 -5.05 6.91 28.98
CA VAL A 71 -4.27 5.87 29.66
C VAL A 71 -2.81 6.29 29.89
N PRO A 72 -2.05 6.81 28.91
CA PRO A 72 -0.67 7.23 29.13
C PRO A 72 -0.49 8.29 30.25
N PRO A 73 -1.26 9.41 30.28
CA PRO A 73 -1.13 10.37 31.37
C PRO A 73 -1.60 9.83 32.72
N LEU A 74 -2.61 8.95 32.76
CA LEU A 74 -3.03 8.30 34.01
C LEU A 74 -1.95 7.36 34.57
N VAL A 75 -1.24 6.63 33.72
CA VAL A 75 -0.10 5.79 34.13
C VAL A 75 1.05 6.66 34.66
N MET A 76 1.35 7.77 33.98
CA MET A 76 2.36 8.73 34.45
C MET A 76 1.97 9.36 35.78
N LEU A 77 0.71 9.75 35.96
CA LEU A 77 0.18 10.25 37.24
C LEU A 77 0.25 9.19 38.34
N LEU A 78 -0.04 7.92 38.03
CA LEU A 78 0.10 6.82 38.98
C LEU A 78 1.56 6.65 39.42
N ALA A 79 2.51 6.72 38.48
CA ALA A 79 3.93 6.66 38.79
C ALA A 79 4.36 7.85 39.67
N GLU A 80 3.94 9.06 39.34
CA GLU A 80 4.18 10.25 40.16
C GLU A 80 3.58 10.14 41.56
N TRP A 81 2.35 9.61 41.67
CA TRP A 81 1.70 9.37 42.93
C TRP A 81 2.50 8.37 43.78
N LEU A 82 2.94 7.24 43.21
CA LEU A 82 3.76 6.24 43.91
C LEU A 82 5.09 6.84 44.39
N VAL A 83 5.77 7.60 43.52
CA VAL A 83 7.04 8.26 43.85
C VAL A 83 6.85 9.34 44.92
N SER A 84 5.73 10.07 44.91
CA SER A 84 5.44 11.10 45.91
C SER A 84 5.29 10.55 47.34
N LYS A 85 4.97 9.25 47.48
CA LYS A 85 4.91 8.56 48.78
C LYS A 85 6.29 8.30 49.37
N VAL A 86 7.32 8.24 48.53
CA VAL A 86 8.69 7.88 48.93
C VAL A 86 9.54 9.13 49.12
N SER A 87 9.50 10.06 48.17
CA SER A 87 10.34 11.27 48.21
C SER A 87 9.73 12.42 47.41
N ALA A 88 9.50 13.55 48.10
CA ALA A 88 9.05 14.79 47.48
C ALA A 88 10.03 15.28 46.40
N ARG A 89 11.33 15.14 46.66
CA ARG A 89 12.39 15.52 45.72
C ARG A 89 12.38 14.66 44.45
N ALA A 90 12.15 13.35 44.61
CA ALA A 90 12.05 12.43 43.47
C ALA A 90 10.80 12.72 42.63
N TYR A 91 9.67 13.09 43.26
CA TYR A 91 8.46 13.50 42.56
C TYR A 91 8.70 14.71 41.65
N TYR A 92 9.25 15.81 42.18
CA TYR A 92 9.48 17.01 41.35
C TYR A 92 10.51 16.79 40.25
N ALA A 93 11.51 15.93 40.48
CA ALA A 93 12.46 15.52 39.44
C ALA A 93 11.77 14.71 38.34
N LEU A 94 10.93 13.74 38.70
CA LEU A 94 10.16 12.95 37.75
C LEU A 94 9.20 13.83 36.95
N HIS A 95 8.43 14.69 37.61
CA HIS A 95 7.49 15.60 36.96
C HIS A 95 8.16 16.53 35.95
N PHE A 96 9.29 17.12 36.35
CA PHE A 96 10.11 17.94 35.45
C PHE A 96 10.57 17.15 34.23
N LEU A 97 11.07 15.92 34.45
CA LEU A 97 11.59 15.06 33.40
C LEU A 97 10.50 14.62 32.42
N LEU A 98 9.31 14.25 32.92
CA LEU A 98 8.16 13.88 32.09
C LEU A 98 7.72 15.05 31.22
N ILE A 99 7.51 16.24 31.80
CA ILE A 99 7.16 17.45 31.03
C ILE A 99 8.23 17.76 29.98
N ALA A 100 9.52 17.73 30.36
CA ALA A 100 10.61 18.06 29.44
C ALA A 100 10.69 17.07 28.26
N LEU A 101 10.54 15.77 28.52
CA LEU A 101 10.57 14.73 27.49
C LEU A 101 9.38 14.83 26.53
N ILE A 102 8.15 14.92 27.05
CA ILE A 102 6.96 15.02 26.20
C ILE A 102 7.01 16.31 25.37
N ALA A 103 7.40 17.43 25.98
CA ALA A 103 7.57 18.69 25.27
C ALA A 103 8.66 18.63 24.18
N THR A 104 9.68 17.79 24.35
CA THR A 104 10.72 17.58 23.33
C THR A 104 10.12 17.04 22.03
N PHE A 105 9.16 16.11 22.11
CA PHE A 105 8.47 15.58 20.91
C PHE A 105 7.62 16.65 20.23
N PHE A 106 6.89 17.45 21.00
CA PHE A 106 6.15 18.61 20.47
C PHE A 106 7.09 19.58 19.72
N PHE A 107 8.20 19.98 20.34
CA PHE A 107 9.16 20.87 19.68
C PHE A 107 9.94 20.20 18.55
N THR A 108 10.01 18.87 18.49
CA THR A 108 10.63 18.16 17.35
C THR A 108 9.81 18.38 16.09
N GLN A 109 8.48 18.33 16.18
CA GLN A 109 7.57 18.63 15.07
C GLN A 109 7.75 20.08 14.61
N VAL A 110 7.60 21.05 15.53
CA VAL A 110 7.72 22.48 15.24
C VAL A 110 9.08 22.85 14.62
N VAL A 111 10.18 22.31 15.15
CA VAL A 111 11.53 22.61 14.62
C VAL A 111 11.73 21.96 13.25
N SER A 112 11.19 20.76 13.03
CA SER A 112 11.31 20.05 11.75
C SER A 112 10.55 20.76 10.63
N ASP A 113 9.43 21.41 10.93
CA ASP A 113 8.65 22.19 9.95
C ASP A 113 9.34 23.50 9.55
N LEU A 114 10.08 24.11 10.49
CA LEU A 114 10.72 25.41 10.28
C LEU A 114 12.15 25.29 9.71
N PHE A 115 12.84 24.18 9.95
CA PHE A 115 14.27 24.05 9.63
C PHE A 115 14.63 22.70 9.01
N THR A 116 15.34 22.73 7.88
CA THR A 116 15.94 21.53 7.26
C THR A 116 17.39 21.35 7.71
N VAL A 117 17.59 20.75 8.89
CA VAL A 117 18.93 20.45 9.44
C VAL A 117 19.08 18.97 9.82
N ARG A 118 20.30 18.54 10.19
CA ARG A 118 20.55 17.15 10.59
C ARG A 118 19.68 16.77 11.80
N SER A 119 19.14 15.54 11.83
CA SER A 119 18.25 15.06 12.91
C SER A 119 18.83 15.25 14.31
N ALA A 120 20.15 15.09 14.49
CA ALA A 120 20.82 15.31 15.77
C ALA A 120 20.72 16.77 16.26
N ILE A 121 20.73 17.74 15.35
CA ILE A 121 20.59 19.17 15.67
C ILE A 121 19.13 19.46 16.06
N ILE A 122 18.17 18.90 15.31
CA ILE A 122 16.73 19.01 15.63
C ILE A 122 16.50 18.49 17.04
N LEU A 123 16.93 17.27 17.36
CA LEU A 123 16.76 16.68 18.68
C LEU A 123 17.43 17.48 19.79
N ALA A 124 18.64 18.00 19.56
CA ALA A 124 19.35 18.82 20.56
C ALA A 124 18.61 20.13 20.86
N LEU A 125 18.11 20.81 19.81
CA LEU A 125 17.32 22.03 19.95
C LEU A 125 15.99 21.76 20.66
N SER A 126 15.27 20.72 20.23
CA SER A 126 13.97 20.34 20.80
C SER A 126 14.10 19.89 22.26
N LEU A 127 15.18 19.19 22.62
CA LEU A 127 15.48 18.84 24.02
C LEU A 127 15.74 20.09 24.87
N GLY A 128 16.49 21.06 24.33
CA GLY A 128 16.72 22.34 24.97
C GLY A 128 15.43 23.13 25.20
N LEU A 129 14.55 23.18 24.20
CA LEU A 129 13.24 23.84 24.29
C LEU A 129 12.29 23.12 25.26
N GLY A 130 12.26 21.79 25.26
CA GLY A 130 11.47 20.99 26.20
C GLY A 130 11.90 21.22 27.65
N ALA A 131 13.21 21.19 27.92
CA ALA A 131 13.76 21.51 29.23
C ALA A 131 13.49 22.96 29.65
N LEU A 132 13.56 23.91 28.71
CA LEU A 132 13.24 25.32 28.94
C LEU A 132 11.76 25.52 29.30
N LEU A 133 10.84 24.82 28.62
CA LEU A 133 9.41 24.85 28.92
C LEU A 133 9.14 24.28 30.32
N ALA A 134 9.68 23.10 30.63
CA ALA A 134 9.56 22.49 31.96
C ALA A 134 10.09 23.44 33.05
N TRP A 135 11.27 24.02 32.85
CA TRP A 135 11.83 24.99 33.78
C TRP A 135 10.94 26.22 33.94
N SER A 136 10.35 26.71 32.84
CA SER A 136 9.47 27.88 32.85
C SER A 136 8.19 27.63 33.66
N ILE A 137 7.55 26.46 33.50
CA ILE A 137 6.36 26.05 34.26
C ILE A 137 6.67 25.97 35.77
N PHE A 138 7.86 25.49 36.12
CA PHE A 138 8.30 25.39 37.51
C PHE A 138 8.64 26.74 38.14
N ARG A 139 9.19 27.67 37.34
CA ARG A 139 9.76 28.95 37.80
C ARG A 139 8.79 30.13 37.75
N PHE A 140 7.91 30.18 36.76
CA PHE A 140 7.03 31.33 36.49
C PHE A 140 5.56 30.95 36.68
N VAL A 141 4.85 31.76 37.46
CA VAL A 141 3.40 31.59 37.72
C VAL A 141 2.60 31.70 36.42
N PHE A 142 2.98 32.61 35.53
CA PHE A 142 2.32 32.79 34.23
C PHE A 142 2.31 31.51 33.38
N ALA A 143 3.47 30.85 33.23
CA ALA A 143 3.58 29.61 32.47
C ALA A 143 2.76 28.47 33.10
N ARG A 144 2.71 28.41 34.43
CA ARG A 144 1.87 27.45 35.15
C ARG A 144 0.38 27.70 34.93
N ASN A 145 -0.07 28.96 35.01
CA ASN A 145 -1.48 29.31 34.79
C ASN A 145 -1.90 28.99 33.34
N LEU A 146 -1.01 29.18 32.37
CA LEU A 146 -1.26 28.76 30.98
C LEU A 146 -1.45 27.23 30.90
N MET A 147 -0.61 26.46 31.59
CA MET A 147 -0.77 25.00 31.66
C MET A 147 -2.04 24.58 32.39
N ASP A 148 -2.48 25.30 33.43
CA ASP A 148 -3.76 25.06 34.11
C ASP A 148 -4.95 25.21 33.14
N ILE A 149 -4.90 26.19 32.23
CA ILE A 149 -5.91 26.36 31.17
C ILE A 149 -5.87 25.19 30.18
N LEU A 150 -4.67 24.75 29.79
CA LEU A 150 -4.49 23.66 28.82
C LEU A 150 -4.87 22.27 29.35
N ILE A 151 -5.19 22.11 30.64
CA ILE A 151 -5.71 20.84 31.20
C ILE A 151 -6.96 20.36 30.43
N ILE A 152 -7.72 21.26 29.82
CA ILE A 152 -8.89 20.91 29.00
C ILE A 152 -8.52 20.37 27.61
N ALA A 153 -7.27 20.55 27.14
CA ALA A 153 -6.85 20.19 25.79
C ALA A 153 -7.13 18.72 25.40
N PRO A 154 -6.88 17.70 26.25
CA PRO A 154 -7.21 16.31 25.92
C PRO A 154 -8.71 16.12 25.61
N LEU A 155 -9.58 16.77 26.38
CA LEU A 155 -11.02 16.71 26.16
C LEU A 155 -11.41 17.44 24.88
N VAL A 156 -10.84 18.63 24.64
CA VAL A 156 -11.12 19.41 23.41
C VAL A 156 -10.69 18.61 22.18
N VAL A 157 -9.49 18.03 22.18
CA VAL A 157 -8.98 17.23 21.05
C VAL A 157 -9.86 16.00 20.81
N LEU A 158 -10.27 15.28 21.87
CA LEU A 158 -11.21 14.17 21.74
C LEU A 158 -12.56 14.60 21.16
N LEU A 159 -13.13 15.72 21.63
CA LEU A 159 -14.40 16.22 21.13
C LEU A 159 -14.28 16.66 19.67
N LEU A 160 -13.17 17.30 19.28
CA LEU A 160 -12.92 17.65 17.88
C LEU A 160 -12.82 16.40 17.00
N PHE A 161 -12.10 15.36 17.44
CA PHE A 161 -12.02 14.10 16.71
C PHE A 161 -13.40 13.43 16.56
N VAL A 162 -14.18 13.35 17.64
CA VAL A 162 -15.47 12.64 17.65
C VAL A 162 -16.58 13.38 16.90
N PHE A 163 -16.59 14.72 16.94
CA PHE A 163 -17.71 15.52 16.44
C PHE A 163 -17.35 16.51 15.30
N ASN A 164 -16.07 16.68 14.99
CA ASN A 164 -15.59 17.65 14.00
C ASN A 164 -14.41 17.07 13.20
N SER A 165 -14.59 15.86 12.71
CA SER A 165 -13.66 15.19 11.79
C SER A 165 -14.44 14.40 10.73
N LYS A 166 -13.79 14.01 9.64
CA LYS A 166 -14.39 13.11 8.64
C LYS A 166 -14.70 11.70 9.20
N THR A 167 -14.09 11.32 10.32
CA THR A 167 -14.38 10.05 11.01
C THR A 167 -15.69 10.09 11.82
N THR A 168 -16.28 11.28 12.00
CA THR A 168 -17.58 11.44 12.69
C THR A 168 -18.65 10.54 12.06
N ASP A 169 -18.63 10.42 10.72
CA ASP A 169 -19.62 9.66 9.96
C ASP A 169 -19.48 8.13 10.15
N LEU A 170 -18.32 7.66 10.62
CA LEU A 170 -18.13 6.27 11.07
C LEU A 170 -18.54 6.05 12.53
N ILE A 171 -18.47 7.10 13.36
CA ILE A 171 -18.84 7.03 14.78
C ILE A 171 -20.36 7.15 14.94
N PHE A 172 -20.97 8.04 14.17
CA PHE A 172 -22.39 8.30 14.12
C PHE A 172 -22.90 8.12 12.69
N PRO A 173 -22.90 6.88 12.16
CA PRO A 173 -23.38 6.63 10.81
C PRO A 173 -24.84 7.04 10.68
N GLU A 174 -25.19 7.69 9.57
CA GLU A 174 -26.60 7.92 9.26
C GLU A 174 -27.32 6.58 9.14
N GLU A 175 -28.55 6.50 9.70
CA GLU A 175 -29.42 5.34 9.52
C GLU A 175 -29.90 5.30 8.06
N GLY A 176 -29.05 4.81 7.16
CA GLY A 176 -29.40 4.56 5.77
C GLY A 176 -30.21 3.26 5.64
N GLU A 177 -31.33 3.30 4.92
CA GLU A 177 -32.01 2.07 4.50
C GLU A 177 -31.29 1.51 3.26
N PHE A 178 -30.62 0.35 3.43
CA PHE A 178 -30.09 -0.38 2.27
C PHE A 178 -31.24 -1.09 1.55
N GLU A 179 -31.83 -0.40 0.58
CA GLU A 179 -32.92 -0.96 -0.21
C GLU A 179 -32.40 -1.89 -1.31
N LEU A 180 -32.78 -3.16 -1.20
CA LEU A 180 -32.60 -4.10 -2.30
C LEU A 180 -33.62 -3.83 -3.40
N ALA A 181 -33.12 -3.63 -4.61
CA ALA A 181 -33.97 -3.62 -5.79
C ALA A 181 -34.77 -4.93 -5.86
N ALA A 182 -36.03 -4.84 -6.33
CA ALA A 182 -36.81 -6.03 -6.59
C ALA A 182 -36.05 -6.98 -7.52
N LYS A 183 -36.31 -8.30 -7.41
CA LYS A 183 -35.67 -9.33 -8.23
C LYS A 183 -35.69 -8.95 -9.72
N ASN A 184 -34.56 -8.49 -10.24
CA ASN A 184 -34.43 -7.98 -11.60
C ASN A 184 -33.36 -8.75 -12.40
N GLY A 185 -33.44 -8.68 -13.72
CA GLY A 185 -32.53 -9.34 -14.65
C GLY A 185 -32.71 -10.87 -14.75
N ARG A 186 -32.24 -11.39 -15.88
CA ARG A 186 -32.23 -12.82 -16.20
C ARG A 186 -31.27 -13.60 -15.31
N ASP A 187 -31.41 -14.93 -15.34
CA ASP A 187 -30.51 -15.89 -14.68
C ASP A 187 -29.17 -16.00 -15.43
N VAL A 188 -28.42 -14.89 -15.41
CA VAL A 188 -27.08 -14.72 -15.95
C VAL A 188 -26.13 -14.56 -14.76
N PRO A 189 -25.10 -15.40 -14.59
CA PRO A 189 -24.07 -15.19 -13.58
C PRO A 189 -23.33 -13.89 -13.83
N ILE A 190 -23.12 -13.10 -12.78
CA ILE A 190 -22.32 -11.87 -12.83
C ILE A 190 -21.00 -12.15 -12.14
N VAL A 191 -19.87 -11.97 -12.84
CA VAL A 191 -18.53 -12.09 -12.26
C VAL A 191 -17.76 -10.82 -12.55
N LEU A 192 -17.36 -10.09 -11.51
CA LEU A 192 -16.55 -8.89 -11.58
C LEU A 192 -15.23 -9.12 -10.84
N MET A 193 -14.11 -9.06 -11.56
CA MET A 193 -12.77 -9.08 -11.00
C MET A 193 -12.15 -7.69 -11.12
N ILE A 194 -11.67 -7.15 -10.01
CA ILE A 194 -11.03 -5.84 -9.91
C ILE A 194 -9.60 -6.08 -9.41
N PHE A 195 -8.61 -5.76 -10.23
CA PHE A 195 -7.20 -5.72 -9.83
C PHE A 195 -6.83 -4.34 -9.27
N ASP A 196 -5.74 -4.27 -8.52
CA ASP A 196 -5.22 -3.05 -7.90
C ASP A 196 -3.91 -2.61 -8.59
N GLU A 197 -3.79 -1.33 -8.93
CA GLU A 197 -2.63 -0.70 -9.58
C GLU A 197 -2.22 -1.29 -10.95
N LEU A 198 -3.14 -1.97 -11.65
CA LEU A 198 -2.85 -2.57 -12.96
C LEU A 198 -3.20 -1.61 -14.10
N GLY A 199 -2.21 -0.91 -14.66
CA GLY A 199 -2.38 -0.08 -15.87
C GLY A 199 -2.37 -0.88 -17.17
N THR A 200 -3.16 -0.46 -18.17
CA THR A 200 -3.25 -1.11 -19.51
C THR A 200 -1.88 -1.16 -20.21
N SER A 201 -1.05 -0.13 -20.06
CA SER A 201 0.31 -0.07 -20.60
C SER A 201 1.17 -1.27 -20.18
N ASN A 202 0.95 -1.82 -18.99
CA ASN A 202 1.72 -2.94 -18.44
C ASN A 202 1.32 -4.30 -19.02
N LEU A 203 0.18 -4.39 -19.72
CA LEU A 203 -0.28 -5.61 -20.40
C LEU A 203 -0.04 -5.58 -21.91
N MET A 204 0.41 -4.45 -22.46
CA MET A 204 0.47 -4.23 -23.91
C MET A 204 1.87 -4.39 -24.49
N THR A 205 1.91 -4.76 -25.76
CA THR A 205 3.07 -4.58 -26.62
C THR A 205 3.00 -3.24 -27.35
N SER A 206 4.15 -2.76 -27.84
CA SER A 206 4.25 -1.58 -28.71
C SER A 206 3.44 -1.67 -30.02
N LYS A 207 2.86 -2.84 -30.34
CA LYS A 207 1.97 -3.06 -31.49
C LYS A 207 0.48 -2.82 -31.16
N GLY A 208 0.16 -2.29 -29.99
CA GLY A 208 -1.24 -1.96 -29.63
C GLY A 208 -2.10 -3.17 -29.29
N ARG A 209 -1.49 -4.28 -28.83
CA ARG A 209 -2.19 -5.52 -28.44
C ARG A 209 -1.67 -6.05 -27.12
N ILE A 210 -2.51 -6.82 -26.42
CA ILE A 210 -2.10 -7.57 -25.23
C ILE A 210 -0.90 -8.45 -25.55
N ASP A 211 0.12 -8.39 -24.69
CA ASP A 211 1.29 -9.25 -24.76
C ASP A 211 0.93 -10.67 -24.30
N GLY A 212 0.32 -11.45 -25.19
CA GLY A 212 -0.05 -12.85 -24.90
C GLY A 212 1.13 -13.80 -24.70
N ASN A 213 2.37 -13.37 -24.97
CA ASN A 213 3.56 -14.18 -24.65
C ASN A 213 3.92 -14.04 -23.18
N ARG A 214 3.81 -12.81 -22.64
CA ARG A 214 4.05 -12.52 -21.22
C ARG A 214 2.81 -12.84 -20.36
N PHE A 215 1.63 -12.43 -20.82
CA PHE A 215 0.35 -12.56 -20.13
C PHE A 215 -0.65 -13.42 -20.92
N PRO A 216 -0.43 -14.75 -21.00
CA PRO A 216 -1.20 -15.63 -21.86
C PRO A 216 -2.68 -15.75 -21.47
N ASN A 217 -3.06 -15.52 -20.22
CA ASN A 217 -4.46 -15.59 -19.80
C ASN A 217 -5.21 -14.30 -20.11
N PHE A 218 -4.61 -13.13 -19.94
CA PHE A 218 -5.16 -11.87 -20.46
C PHE A 218 -5.29 -11.93 -21.99
N GLY A 219 -4.29 -12.49 -22.69
CA GLY A 219 -4.38 -12.74 -24.13
C GLY A 219 -5.54 -13.68 -24.51
N ARG A 220 -5.75 -14.75 -23.76
CA ARG A 220 -6.90 -15.66 -23.94
C ARG A 220 -8.24 -15.01 -23.61
N LEU A 221 -8.28 -14.14 -22.60
CA LEU A 221 -9.47 -13.38 -22.25
C LEU A 221 -9.86 -12.46 -23.42
N ALA A 222 -8.92 -11.63 -23.88
CA ALA A 222 -9.08 -10.74 -25.03
C ALA A 222 -9.57 -11.47 -26.29
N ALA A 223 -9.10 -12.71 -26.53
CA ALA A 223 -9.52 -13.53 -27.67
C ALA A 223 -10.97 -14.04 -27.59
N SER A 224 -11.62 -13.92 -26.43
CA SER A 224 -12.98 -14.41 -26.15
C SER A 224 -13.92 -13.37 -25.52
N SER A 225 -13.46 -12.13 -25.37
CA SER A 225 -14.18 -11.01 -24.76
C SER A 225 -14.08 -9.74 -25.61
N THR A 226 -14.89 -8.74 -25.31
CA THR A 226 -14.63 -7.39 -25.81
C THR A 226 -13.57 -6.73 -24.93
N TRP A 227 -12.47 -6.26 -25.52
CA TRP A 227 -11.42 -5.49 -24.85
C TRP A 227 -11.57 -4.01 -25.18
N TYR A 228 -11.58 -3.17 -24.15
CA TYR A 228 -11.66 -1.72 -24.23
C TYR A 228 -10.29 -1.14 -23.83
N PRO A 229 -9.35 -0.95 -24.79
CA PRO A 229 -8.02 -0.42 -24.47
C PRO A 229 -8.04 1.03 -23.95
N ASN A 230 -9.11 1.78 -24.24
CA ASN A 230 -9.23 3.21 -23.96
C ASN A 230 -10.16 3.48 -22.76
N GLU A 231 -10.21 2.53 -21.82
CA GLU A 231 -10.88 2.70 -20.52
C GLU A 231 -10.19 3.80 -19.69
N SER A 232 -10.94 4.62 -18.96
CA SER A 232 -10.35 5.51 -17.96
C SER A 232 -11.04 5.45 -16.59
N THR A 233 -10.26 5.64 -15.53
CA THR A 233 -10.79 5.79 -14.17
C THR A 233 -10.97 7.26 -13.80
N THR A 234 -11.85 7.54 -12.84
CA THR A 234 -12.06 8.89 -12.27
C THR A 234 -11.24 9.15 -11.01
N ALA A 235 -10.49 8.16 -10.52
CA ALA A 235 -9.76 8.24 -9.27
C ALA A 235 -8.49 7.40 -9.32
N PHE A 236 -7.42 7.86 -8.65
CA PHE A 236 -6.19 7.07 -8.45
C PHE A 236 -6.09 6.43 -7.06
N PHE A 237 -7.07 6.69 -6.19
CA PHE A 237 -7.07 6.23 -4.82
C PHE A 237 -8.12 5.13 -4.68
N THR A 238 -7.72 3.92 -4.28
CA THR A 238 -8.57 2.72 -4.27
C THR A 238 -9.90 2.90 -3.52
N PRO A 239 -9.94 3.52 -2.31
CA PRO A 239 -11.20 3.85 -1.63
C PRO A 239 -12.15 4.75 -2.42
N HIS A 240 -11.67 5.46 -3.45
CA HIS A 240 -12.51 6.29 -4.31
C HIS A 240 -12.77 5.64 -5.69
N ALA A 241 -11.77 4.97 -6.26
CA ALA A 241 -11.85 4.34 -7.58
C ALA A 241 -12.77 3.10 -7.60
N VAL A 242 -12.69 2.25 -6.57
CA VAL A 242 -13.47 1.01 -6.50
C VAL A 242 -14.97 1.29 -6.31
N PRO A 243 -15.39 2.24 -5.46
CA PRO A 243 -16.80 2.64 -5.45
C PRO A 243 -17.31 3.07 -6.81
N GLY A 244 -16.58 3.91 -7.56
CA GLY A 244 -17.00 4.28 -8.92
C GLY A 244 -17.25 3.08 -9.86
N ILE A 245 -16.43 2.02 -9.74
CA ILE A 245 -16.64 0.75 -10.47
C ILE A 245 -17.91 0.02 -10.01
N LEU A 246 -18.17 -0.01 -8.70
CA LEU A 246 -19.24 -0.77 -8.07
C LEU A 246 -20.58 -0.04 -8.06
N THR A 247 -20.59 1.29 -8.20
CA THR A 247 -21.79 2.13 -8.19
C THR A 247 -22.13 2.68 -9.57
N GLY A 248 -21.13 2.95 -10.41
CA GLY A 248 -21.33 3.71 -11.64
C GLY A 248 -21.58 5.20 -11.41
N ILE A 249 -21.30 5.70 -10.20
CA ILE A 249 -21.50 7.08 -9.76
C ILE A 249 -20.13 7.67 -9.42
N ASN A 250 -19.88 8.89 -9.90
CA ASN A 250 -18.69 9.65 -9.54
C ASN A 250 -18.96 10.44 -8.25
N ALA A 251 -18.88 9.75 -7.11
CA ALA A 251 -19.08 10.36 -5.81
C ALA A 251 -18.07 11.48 -5.54
N SER A 252 -18.32 12.28 -4.51
CA SER A 252 -17.34 13.27 -4.07
C SER A 252 -16.14 12.57 -3.40
N ALA A 253 -14.98 13.21 -3.41
CA ALA A 253 -13.74 12.64 -2.86
C ALA A 253 -13.79 12.44 -1.33
N ASP A 254 -14.72 13.08 -0.64
CA ASP A 254 -14.98 12.94 0.79
C ASP A 254 -16.03 11.87 1.12
N THR A 255 -16.72 11.30 0.13
CA THR A 255 -17.70 10.23 0.34
C THR A 255 -17.00 8.93 0.72
N LEU A 256 -17.39 8.34 1.85
CA LEU A 256 -16.76 7.11 2.34
C LEU A 256 -17.09 5.91 1.43
N PRO A 257 -16.19 4.91 1.34
CA PRO A 257 -16.40 3.69 0.58
C PRO A 257 -17.31 2.69 1.31
N THR A 258 -18.38 3.15 1.96
CA THR A 258 -19.29 2.34 2.76
C THR A 258 -20.69 2.34 2.16
N TRP A 259 -21.46 1.28 2.39
CA TRP A 259 -22.82 1.18 1.88
C TRP A 259 -23.75 2.25 2.49
N GLN A 260 -23.44 2.78 3.68
CA GLN A 260 -24.21 3.84 4.33
C GLN A 260 -24.13 5.15 3.55
N GLU A 261 -22.92 5.53 3.13
CA GLU A 261 -22.68 6.74 2.31
C GLU A 261 -23.01 6.50 0.83
N GLN A 262 -22.90 5.25 0.36
CA GLN A 262 -23.14 4.86 -1.03
C GLN A 262 -24.09 3.66 -1.13
N PRO A 263 -25.39 3.85 -0.83
CA PRO A 263 -26.37 2.76 -0.80
C PRO A 263 -26.70 2.19 -2.18
N LEU A 264 -26.48 2.97 -3.25
CA LEU A 264 -26.67 2.56 -4.63
C LEU A 264 -25.41 1.89 -5.18
N SER A 265 -25.47 0.59 -5.42
CA SER A 265 -24.33 -0.20 -5.90
C SER A 265 -24.79 -1.44 -6.66
N ILE A 266 -23.82 -2.18 -7.22
CA ILE A 266 -24.02 -3.51 -7.78
C ILE A 266 -24.69 -4.46 -6.77
N PHE A 267 -24.47 -4.27 -5.47
CA PHE A 267 -25.07 -5.08 -4.42
C PHE A 267 -26.55 -4.74 -4.24
N SER A 268 -26.91 -3.46 -4.05
CA SER A 268 -28.32 -3.08 -3.92
C SER A 268 -29.13 -3.38 -5.18
N GLN A 269 -28.50 -3.27 -6.36
CA GLN A 269 -29.15 -3.56 -7.63
C GLN A 269 -29.36 -5.04 -7.93
N PHE A 270 -28.37 -5.90 -7.63
CA PHE A 270 -28.37 -7.29 -8.13
C PHE A 270 -28.43 -8.36 -7.06
N ALA A 271 -28.25 -8.06 -5.77
CA ALA A 271 -28.21 -9.11 -4.73
C ALA A 271 -29.53 -9.87 -4.56
N ALA A 272 -30.67 -9.23 -4.83
CA ALA A 272 -31.99 -9.84 -4.62
C ALA A 272 -32.17 -11.19 -5.36
N GLY A 273 -32.25 -12.26 -4.57
CA GLY A 273 -32.41 -13.63 -5.05
C GLY A 273 -31.21 -14.17 -5.82
N ARG A 274 -30.01 -13.59 -5.65
CA ARG A 274 -28.73 -14.15 -6.13
C ARG A 274 -27.94 -14.75 -4.97
N GLU A 275 -27.21 -15.82 -5.25
CA GLU A 275 -26.15 -16.29 -4.34
C GLU A 275 -24.96 -15.34 -4.46
N LEU A 276 -24.60 -14.69 -3.36
CA LEU A 276 -23.49 -13.74 -3.29
C LEU A 276 -22.18 -14.46 -2.95
N HIS A 277 -21.11 -14.08 -3.63
CA HIS A 277 -19.75 -14.54 -3.34
C HIS A 277 -18.78 -13.36 -3.51
N VAL A 278 -18.42 -12.72 -2.40
CA VAL A 278 -17.82 -11.37 -2.42
C VAL A 278 -16.51 -11.36 -1.65
N LEU A 279 -15.48 -10.82 -2.28
CA LEU A 279 -14.20 -10.47 -1.67
C LEU A 279 -13.98 -8.98 -1.88
N GLU A 280 -14.03 -8.22 -0.78
CA GLU A 280 -13.99 -6.76 -0.76
C GLU A 280 -13.13 -6.28 0.43
N PRO A 281 -11.80 -6.35 0.34
CA PRO A 281 -10.91 -6.11 1.49
C PRO A 281 -10.71 -4.62 1.85
N LEU A 282 -10.94 -3.70 0.90
CA LEU A 282 -10.65 -2.27 1.08
C LEU A 282 -11.90 -1.39 1.24
N THR A 283 -13.06 -1.89 0.85
CA THR A 283 -14.32 -1.13 0.83
C THR A 283 -15.42 -1.86 1.62
N GLY A 284 -16.44 -1.11 2.02
CA GLY A 284 -17.58 -1.55 2.81
C GLY A 284 -18.90 -1.43 2.05
N LEU A 285 -18.92 -1.57 0.71
CA LEU A 285 -20.13 -1.36 -0.09
C LEU A 285 -21.09 -2.54 -0.08
N CYS A 286 -20.64 -3.76 0.25
CA CYS A 286 -21.56 -4.84 0.59
C CYS A 286 -21.90 -4.79 2.09
N PRO A 287 -23.18 -4.61 2.47
CA PRO A 287 -23.61 -4.66 3.87
C PRO A 287 -23.27 -6.00 4.54
N GLU A 288 -23.00 -5.97 5.84
CA GLU A 288 -22.67 -7.16 6.63
C GLU A 288 -23.79 -8.22 6.59
N ASP A 289 -25.06 -7.82 6.54
CA ASP A 289 -26.18 -8.77 6.46
C ASP A 289 -26.19 -9.58 5.15
N LEU A 290 -25.62 -9.02 4.07
CA LEU A 290 -25.52 -9.67 2.77
C LEU A 290 -24.19 -10.39 2.58
N CYS A 291 -23.12 -9.80 3.10
CA CYS A 291 -21.75 -10.30 3.04
C CYS A 291 -21.17 -10.41 4.45
N PRO A 292 -21.65 -11.38 5.28
CA PRO A 292 -21.30 -11.46 6.68
C PRO A 292 -19.82 -11.74 6.87
N ASP A 293 -19.19 -10.98 7.77
CA ASP A 293 -17.79 -11.16 8.08
C ASP A 293 -17.57 -12.36 9.03
N GLN A 294 -17.29 -13.55 8.48
CA GLN A 294 -16.89 -14.76 9.22
C GLN A 294 -15.57 -14.61 10.01
N THR A 295 -14.71 -13.63 9.69
CA THR A 295 -13.46 -13.31 10.42
C THR A 295 -13.60 -12.17 11.44
N ALA A 296 -14.73 -11.46 11.49
CA ALA A 296 -15.10 -10.55 12.58
C ALA A 296 -15.15 -11.26 13.96
N SER A 297 -14.98 -12.59 13.96
CA SER A 297 -14.64 -13.42 15.12
C SER A 297 -13.24 -13.16 15.72
N ALA A 298 -12.36 -12.39 15.07
CA ALA A 298 -11.19 -11.82 15.71
C ALA A 298 -11.68 -10.92 16.85
N GLY A 299 -11.57 -11.39 18.10
CA GLY A 299 -12.07 -10.65 19.26
C GLY A 299 -11.54 -9.22 19.26
N GLN A 300 -12.32 -8.26 19.76
CA GLN A 300 -11.99 -6.84 19.83
C GLN A 300 -10.54 -6.54 20.26
N ILE A 301 -9.99 -7.37 21.17
CA ILE A 301 -8.59 -7.30 21.63
C ILE A 301 -7.59 -7.49 20.48
N SER A 302 -7.84 -8.43 19.56
CA SER A 302 -6.99 -8.68 18.40
C SER A 302 -6.98 -7.49 17.44
N ARG A 303 -8.17 -6.93 17.13
CA ARG A 303 -8.29 -5.73 16.28
C ARG A 303 -7.57 -4.54 16.89
N LEU A 304 -7.79 -4.27 18.18
CA LEU A 304 -7.11 -3.18 18.91
C LEU A 304 -5.59 -3.39 18.98
N LYS A 305 -5.12 -4.64 19.12
CA LYS A 305 -3.68 -4.95 19.14
C LYS A 305 -3.03 -4.72 17.77
N SER A 306 -3.69 -5.15 16.69
CA SER A 306 -3.25 -4.89 15.32
C SER A 306 -3.19 -3.38 15.06
N LEU A 307 -4.26 -2.66 15.42
CA LEU A 307 -4.35 -1.21 15.31
C LEU A 307 -3.23 -0.49 16.07
N ALA A 308 -3.01 -0.84 17.34
CA ALA A 308 -1.94 -0.27 18.14
C ALA A 308 -0.53 -0.57 17.58
N SER A 309 -0.35 -1.76 16.98
CA SER A 309 0.92 -2.14 16.35
C SER A 309 1.26 -1.29 15.13
N ASP A 310 0.26 -0.88 14.35
CA ASP A 310 0.46 -0.05 13.16
C ASP A 310 0.59 1.43 13.52
N LEU A 311 -0.19 1.91 14.48
CA LEU A 311 -0.14 3.29 14.94
C LEU A 311 1.22 3.66 15.54
N LYS A 312 2.02 2.70 16.02
CA LYS A 312 3.39 2.96 16.46
C LYS A 312 4.26 3.54 15.33
N TYR A 313 4.05 3.10 14.10
CA TYR A 313 4.81 3.57 12.93
C TYR A 313 4.27 4.91 12.42
N VAL A 314 2.93 5.06 12.41
CA VAL A 314 2.27 6.32 12.06
C VAL A 314 2.71 7.42 13.03
N GLU A 315 2.65 7.16 14.33
CA GLU A 315 3.09 8.11 15.37
C GLU A 315 4.57 8.43 15.22
N GLY A 316 5.42 7.41 15.01
CA GLY A 316 6.84 7.61 14.77
C GLY A 316 7.13 8.51 13.55
N LYS A 317 6.34 8.44 12.49
CA LYS A 317 6.46 9.32 11.31
C LYS A 317 6.06 10.76 11.63
N LEU A 318 5.09 10.97 12.52
CA LEU A 318 4.63 12.29 12.93
C LEU A 318 5.61 12.97 13.89
N VAL A 319 6.14 12.24 14.89
CA VAL A 319 6.86 12.87 16.00
C VAL A 319 8.38 12.84 15.90
N LEU A 320 8.96 12.08 14.96
CA LEU A 320 10.42 11.98 14.79
C LEU A 320 10.96 12.97 13.74
N PRO A 321 12.24 13.37 13.85
CA PRO A 321 12.87 14.21 12.82
C PRO A 321 12.89 13.52 11.45
N PRO A 322 12.85 14.26 10.32
CA PRO A 322 12.71 13.68 8.98
C PRO A 322 13.72 12.58 8.64
N GLY A 323 14.99 12.73 9.03
CA GLY A 323 16.02 11.71 8.74
C GLY A 323 15.85 10.39 9.51
N MET A 324 15.13 10.40 10.64
CA MET A 324 14.76 9.19 11.39
C MET A 324 13.40 8.68 10.95
N ALA A 325 12.43 9.56 10.71
CA ALA A 325 11.13 9.17 10.17
C ALA A 325 11.29 8.42 8.83
N GLN A 326 12.25 8.83 7.98
CA GLN A 326 12.55 8.14 6.71
C GLN A 326 13.00 6.67 6.88
N THR A 327 13.55 6.29 8.03
CA THR A 327 13.95 4.91 8.33
C THR A 327 12.82 4.08 8.93
N LEU A 328 11.63 4.64 9.14
CA LEU A 328 10.42 3.88 9.48
C LEU A 328 9.73 3.37 8.21
N PRO A 329 8.93 2.28 8.29
CA PRO A 329 8.17 1.77 7.15
C PRO A 329 7.29 2.85 6.53
N ASP A 330 6.99 2.73 5.24
CA ASP A 330 6.06 3.65 4.59
C ASP A 330 4.63 3.40 5.10
N VAL A 331 3.94 4.49 5.45
CA VAL A 331 2.56 4.48 5.96
C VAL A 331 1.59 5.18 5.01
N SER A 332 2.08 5.64 3.85
CA SER A 332 1.28 6.37 2.86
C SER A 332 0.71 5.49 1.75
N SER A 333 1.19 4.25 1.62
CA SER A 333 0.88 3.35 0.51
C SER A 333 -0.07 2.20 0.85
N ASN A 334 -0.31 1.95 2.15
CA ASN A 334 -1.17 0.89 2.67
C ASN A 334 -2.00 1.43 3.85
N PHE A 335 -3.04 0.70 4.27
CA PHE A 335 -3.83 1.02 5.46
C PHE A 335 -3.48 0.18 6.69
N GLU A 336 -2.63 -0.83 6.55
CA GLU A 336 -2.23 -1.72 7.64
C GLU A 336 -0.92 -2.49 7.38
N GLY A 337 -0.41 -3.15 8.42
CA GLY A 337 0.72 -4.07 8.32
C GLY A 337 2.06 -3.39 8.10
N PHE A 338 2.22 -2.13 8.51
CA PHE A 338 3.41 -1.31 8.22
C PHE A 338 4.71 -1.94 8.74
N GLY A 339 4.64 -2.80 9.77
CA GLY A 339 5.81 -3.39 10.42
C GLY A 339 6.34 -4.69 9.86
N GLU A 340 5.65 -5.34 8.94
CA GLU A 340 5.89 -6.75 8.59
C GLU A 340 7.13 -7.00 7.69
N GLY A 341 8.06 -6.05 7.58
CA GLY A 341 9.28 -6.18 6.77
C GLY A 341 10.57 -5.64 7.39
N ARG A 342 10.63 -5.34 8.70
CA ARG A 342 11.85 -4.76 9.32
C ARG A 342 12.31 -5.35 10.65
N GLU A 343 11.55 -6.23 11.30
CA GLU A 343 11.91 -6.78 12.61
C GLU A 343 12.09 -8.30 12.55
N GLU A 344 13.17 -8.76 11.92
CA GLU A 344 13.94 -9.94 12.32
C GLU A 344 15.34 -9.84 11.70
N GLU A 345 16.38 -10.23 12.44
CA GLU A 345 17.74 -10.37 11.89
C GLU A 345 17.68 -11.18 10.59
N VAL A 346 18.35 -10.66 9.56
CA VAL A 346 18.36 -11.21 8.21
C VAL A 346 19.04 -12.58 8.20
N THR A 347 18.23 -13.61 8.42
CA THR A 347 18.45 -15.00 8.04
C THR A 347 17.27 -15.37 7.17
N LEU A 348 17.51 -15.85 5.93
CA LEU A 348 16.54 -16.47 5.00
C LEU A 348 15.22 -16.80 5.71
N GLY A 349 14.23 -15.92 5.57
CA GLY A 349 13.01 -15.96 6.37
C GLY A 349 12.33 -17.32 6.23
N LYS A 350 11.98 -17.94 7.37
CA LYS A 350 11.24 -19.20 7.33
C LYS A 350 9.80 -18.96 6.86
N ARG A 351 9.30 -19.75 5.91
CA ARG A 351 7.90 -19.79 5.44
C ARG A 351 6.95 -19.78 6.64
N LYS A 352 6.20 -18.70 6.83
CA LYS A 352 5.11 -18.63 7.80
C LYS A 352 3.90 -19.39 7.25
N ASN A 353 3.81 -20.69 7.53
CA ASN A 353 2.60 -21.47 7.25
C ASN A 353 1.45 -21.02 8.18
N LYS A 354 0.53 -20.18 7.70
CA LYS A 354 -0.80 -20.03 8.35
C LYS A 354 -1.75 -21.07 7.75
N ARG A 355 -1.80 -22.27 8.33
CA ARG A 355 -2.93 -23.19 8.09
C ARG A 355 -4.13 -22.74 8.93
N GLY A 356 -5.16 -22.22 8.28
CA GLY A 356 -6.43 -21.87 8.91
C GLY A 356 -7.60 -21.95 7.93
N LYS A 357 -8.79 -22.31 8.42
CA LYS A 357 -10.02 -22.42 7.62
C LYS A 357 -10.71 -21.07 7.47
N LEU A 358 -11.46 -20.95 6.38
CA LEU A 358 -12.63 -20.10 6.09
C LEU A 358 -12.42 -18.81 5.28
N ALA A 359 -13.44 -18.58 4.44
CA ALA A 359 -13.74 -17.39 3.67
C ALA A 359 -13.99 -16.16 4.55
N VAL A 360 -13.78 -14.96 3.96
CA VAL A 360 -14.35 -13.61 4.25
C VAL A 360 -13.29 -12.49 4.29
N LYS A 361 -13.71 -11.22 4.01
CA LYS A 361 -13.03 -9.92 4.23
C LYS A 361 -11.80 -9.98 5.15
N GLU A 362 -10.69 -10.44 4.59
CA GLU A 362 -9.38 -10.49 5.23
C GLU A 362 -8.58 -9.23 4.93
N GLU A 363 -7.53 -9.05 5.74
CA GLU A 363 -6.48 -8.01 5.65
C GLU A 363 -6.23 -7.57 4.18
N ALA A 364 -6.07 -6.27 3.95
CA ALA A 364 -5.72 -5.67 2.68
C ALA A 364 -4.28 -6.04 2.26
N LYS A 365 -4.09 -7.32 1.97
CA LYS A 365 -2.84 -7.95 1.57
C LYS A 365 -3.14 -8.90 0.42
N SER A 366 -2.16 -9.10 -0.44
CA SER A 366 -2.29 -10.17 -1.42
C SER A 366 -2.11 -11.50 -0.70
N ASP A 367 -3.20 -12.27 -0.52
CA ASP A 367 -3.14 -13.61 0.09
C ASP A 367 -3.40 -14.68 -0.99
N PRO A 368 -2.35 -15.39 -1.42
CA PRO A 368 -2.48 -16.46 -2.41
C PRO A 368 -3.44 -17.58 -2.03
N GLU A 369 -3.50 -17.96 -0.74
CA GLU A 369 -4.36 -19.04 -0.26
C GLU A 369 -5.82 -18.60 -0.26
N LEU A 370 -6.08 -17.36 0.16
CA LEU A 370 -7.42 -16.75 0.10
C LEU A 370 -7.94 -16.70 -1.33
N TYR A 371 -7.14 -16.23 -2.29
CA TYR A 371 -7.56 -16.15 -3.69
C TYR A 371 -7.85 -17.54 -4.29
N ASP A 372 -6.99 -18.52 -3.99
CA ASP A 372 -7.18 -19.90 -4.42
C ASP A 372 -8.43 -20.53 -3.77
N GLN A 373 -8.71 -20.23 -2.50
CA GLN A 373 -9.91 -20.68 -1.82
C GLN A 373 -11.17 -20.03 -2.39
N PHE A 374 -11.20 -18.69 -2.51
CA PHE A 374 -12.31 -17.94 -3.06
C PHE A 374 -12.72 -18.47 -4.45
N ILE A 375 -11.73 -18.73 -5.32
CA ILE A 375 -12.00 -19.29 -6.64
C ILE A 375 -12.53 -20.73 -6.55
N ARG A 376 -12.02 -21.58 -5.67
CA ARG A 376 -12.54 -22.96 -5.52
C ARG A 376 -13.99 -23.01 -5.08
N GLU A 377 -14.42 -22.02 -4.30
CA GLU A 377 -15.75 -21.93 -3.69
C GLU A 377 -16.77 -21.16 -4.54
N LEU A 378 -16.45 -20.83 -5.80
CA LEU A 378 -17.39 -20.14 -6.69
C LEU A 378 -18.77 -20.83 -6.73
N PRO A 379 -19.86 -20.03 -6.68
CA PRO A 379 -21.21 -20.53 -6.86
C PRO A 379 -21.35 -21.36 -8.12
N LYS A 380 -22.17 -22.41 -8.05
CA LYS A 380 -22.43 -23.34 -9.19
C LYS A 380 -23.73 -23.05 -9.92
N ASN A 381 -24.52 -22.09 -9.43
CA ASN A 381 -25.83 -21.77 -9.96
C ASN A 381 -25.77 -20.60 -10.95
N ALA A 382 -26.77 -20.53 -11.85
CA ALA A 382 -26.85 -19.51 -12.91
C ALA A 382 -27.28 -18.11 -12.41
N ARG A 383 -27.74 -18.00 -11.17
CA ARG A 383 -28.25 -16.78 -10.54
C ARG A 383 -27.34 -16.40 -9.37
N SER A 384 -26.09 -16.11 -9.69
CA SER A 384 -25.04 -15.71 -8.74
C SER A 384 -24.51 -14.31 -9.05
N LEU A 385 -23.95 -13.65 -8.03
CA LEU A 385 -23.17 -12.43 -8.13
C LEU A 385 -21.83 -12.65 -7.42
N THR A 386 -20.76 -12.62 -8.20
CA THR A 386 -19.39 -12.74 -7.72
C THR A 386 -18.65 -11.41 -7.93
N VAL A 387 -18.13 -10.84 -6.85
CA VAL A 387 -17.26 -9.66 -6.89
C VAL A 387 -15.95 -10.04 -6.21
N MET A 388 -14.83 -9.88 -6.90
CA MET A 388 -13.51 -10.20 -6.40
C MET A 388 -12.58 -9.00 -6.59
N HIS A 389 -12.36 -8.25 -5.52
CA HIS A 389 -11.36 -7.19 -5.48
C HIS A 389 -10.04 -7.75 -4.95
N LEU A 390 -9.01 -7.71 -5.81
CA LEU A 390 -7.68 -8.27 -5.60
C LEU A 390 -6.69 -7.15 -5.33
N HIS A 391 -5.91 -7.28 -4.26
CA HIS A 391 -4.75 -6.41 -3.95
C HIS A 391 -3.52 -6.77 -4.81
N LEU A 392 -3.74 -7.20 -6.06
CA LEU A 392 -2.69 -7.58 -7.02
C LEU A 392 -2.82 -6.70 -8.26
N PRO A 393 -1.69 -6.30 -8.89
CA PRO A 393 -0.32 -6.49 -8.46
C PRO A 393 0.22 -5.40 -7.50
N HIS A 394 -0.59 -4.77 -6.63
CA HIS A 394 -0.17 -3.72 -5.69
C HIS A 394 1.18 -4.01 -4.99
N GLN A 395 1.98 -2.95 -4.76
CA GLN A 395 3.26 -3.03 -4.04
C GLN A 395 3.09 -3.43 -2.55
N VAL A 396 4.10 -3.95 -1.84
CA VAL A 396 5.45 -4.33 -2.25
C VAL A 396 5.39 -5.62 -3.07
N TRP A 397 5.98 -5.63 -4.27
CA TRP A 397 5.92 -6.77 -5.18
C TRP A 397 6.75 -7.95 -4.66
N LYS A 398 6.16 -8.93 -3.98
CA LYS A 398 6.89 -10.03 -3.31
C LYS A 398 6.55 -11.44 -3.81
N TYR A 399 5.68 -11.56 -4.81
CA TYR A 399 5.25 -12.86 -5.33
C TYR A 399 5.92 -13.25 -6.65
N ASP A 400 6.28 -14.53 -6.79
CA ASP A 400 6.65 -15.16 -8.06
C ASP A 400 5.41 -15.47 -8.93
N LEU A 401 5.62 -16.04 -10.12
CA LEU A 401 4.54 -16.41 -11.06
C LEU A 401 3.58 -17.50 -10.52
N GLN A 402 3.90 -18.13 -9.39
CA GLN A 402 3.09 -19.16 -8.75
C GLN A 402 2.33 -18.63 -7.54
N GLY A 403 2.63 -17.41 -7.08
CA GLY A 403 2.12 -16.85 -5.82
C GLY A 403 2.98 -17.21 -4.61
N ASN A 404 4.19 -17.75 -4.80
CA ASN A 404 5.12 -17.95 -3.69
C ASN A 404 5.85 -16.65 -3.38
N GLU A 405 6.05 -16.37 -2.09
CA GLU A 405 6.89 -15.27 -1.66
C GLU A 405 8.38 -15.54 -1.94
N TYR A 406 9.10 -14.48 -2.29
CA TYR A 406 10.54 -14.49 -2.43
C TYR A 406 11.23 -13.56 -1.43
N ASN A 407 12.55 -13.72 -1.31
CA ASN A 407 13.36 -13.05 -0.31
C ASN A 407 13.25 -11.52 -0.32
N ASP A 408 13.38 -10.95 0.87
CA ASP A 408 13.41 -9.52 1.11
C ASP A 408 14.74 -8.88 0.67
N SER A 409 14.80 -7.55 0.62
CA SER A 409 15.96 -6.75 0.25
C SER A 409 15.87 -5.29 0.72
N PRO A 410 17.02 -4.65 1.05
CA PRO A 410 17.08 -3.21 1.33
C PRO A 410 16.59 -2.28 0.20
N ILE A 411 16.47 -2.79 -1.03
CA ILE A 411 15.98 -2.03 -2.20
C ILE A 411 14.58 -2.47 -2.66
N GLU A 412 13.77 -3.04 -1.76
CA GLU A 412 12.38 -3.39 -2.04
C GLU A 412 11.49 -2.19 -2.37
N GLN A 413 11.69 -1.07 -1.66
CA GLN A 413 10.93 0.16 -1.83
C GLN A 413 11.85 1.27 -2.31
N LEU A 414 11.66 1.73 -3.54
CA LEU A 414 12.48 2.75 -4.20
C LEU A 414 11.73 4.07 -4.45
N SER A 415 10.64 4.29 -3.71
CA SER A 415 9.85 5.52 -3.72
C SER A 415 9.75 6.15 -2.33
N ARG A 416 9.52 7.48 -2.25
CA ARG A 416 9.25 8.21 -1.00
C ARG A 416 7.78 8.10 -0.59
N SER A 417 7.47 8.51 0.64
CA SER A 417 6.10 8.77 1.13
C SER A 417 5.33 9.81 0.29
N THR A 418 6.01 10.59 -0.55
CA THR A 418 5.38 11.49 -1.54
C THR A 418 5.11 10.81 -2.89
N ASN A 419 5.09 9.48 -2.94
CA ASN A 419 4.92 8.67 -4.15
C ASN A 419 5.96 8.91 -5.26
N ASN A 420 7.04 9.66 -5.00
CA ASN A 420 8.06 9.94 -6.01
C ASN A 420 9.17 8.88 -6.02
N TRP A 421 9.62 8.48 -7.22
CA TRP A 421 10.80 7.64 -7.40
C TRP A 421 12.05 8.29 -6.81
N MET A 422 12.77 7.57 -5.95
CA MET A 422 14.03 8.00 -5.32
C MET A 422 15.27 7.68 -6.16
N VAL A 423 15.06 7.01 -7.29
CA VAL A 423 16.10 6.42 -8.13
C VAL A 423 15.93 6.86 -9.57
N ASN A 424 17.00 6.75 -10.34
CA ASN A 424 16.94 6.95 -11.79
C ASN A 424 16.31 5.73 -12.49
N SER A 425 16.21 5.79 -13.82
CA SER A 425 15.64 4.74 -14.65
C SER A 425 16.21 3.32 -14.41
N ASN A 426 17.48 3.17 -13.97
CA ASN A 426 18.05 1.85 -13.70
C ASN A 426 17.43 1.25 -12.41
N GLY A 427 17.20 2.05 -11.38
CA GLY A 427 16.50 1.59 -10.16
C GLY A 427 15.01 1.32 -10.43
N ILE A 428 14.35 2.19 -11.21
CA ILE A 428 12.96 1.98 -11.64
C ILE A 428 12.80 0.65 -12.39
N THR A 429 13.81 0.26 -13.19
CA THR A 429 13.81 -1.03 -13.92
C THR A 429 13.71 -2.22 -12.97
N VAL A 430 14.34 -2.17 -11.79
CA VAL A 430 14.26 -3.23 -10.79
C VAL A 430 12.82 -3.37 -10.29
N SER A 431 12.23 -2.28 -9.83
CA SER A 431 10.82 -2.21 -9.40
C SER A 431 9.85 -2.68 -10.48
N GLN A 432 9.99 -2.18 -11.70
CA GLN A 432 9.12 -2.51 -12.83
C GLN A 432 9.22 -4.00 -13.22
N SER A 433 10.41 -4.60 -13.12
CA SER A 433 10.58 -6.05 -13.37
C SER A 433 9.85 -6.91 -12.32
N ARG A 434 9.88 -6.50 -11.05
CA ARG A 434 9.14 -7.16 -9.95
C ARG A 434 7.64 -7.03 -10.14
N MET A 435 7.17 -5.85 -10.51
CA MET A 435 5.77 -5.62 -10.89
C MET A 435 5.33 -6.56 -11.99
N TYR A 436 6.10 -6.69 -13.08
CA TYR A 436 5.74 -7.59 -14.19
C TYR A 436 5.64 -9.05 -13.76
N VAL A 437 6.57 -9.53 -12.92
CA VAL A 437 6.49 -10.90 -12.38
C VAL A 437 5.21 -11.09 -11.55
N GLN A 438 4.87 -10.13 -10.68
CA GLN A 438 3.64 -10.20 -9.89
C GLN A 438 2.37 -10.07 -10.75
N THR A 439 2.39 -9.28 -11.83
CA THR A 439 1.31 -9.28 -12.84
C THR A 439 1.18 -10.63 -13.54
N GLY A 440 2.29 -11.36 -13.72
CA GLY A 440 2.26 -12.74 -14.21
C GLY A 440 1.56 -13.70 -13.23
N TYR A 441 1.62 -13.44 -11.92
CA TYR A 441 0.79 -14.13 -10.94
C TYR A 441 -0.69 -13.75 -11.05
N ALA A 442 -1.01 -12.45 -11.21
CA ALA A 442 -2.37 -11.99 -11.50
C ALA A 442 -2.96 -12.66 -12.76
N ASP A 443 -2.17 -12.82 -13.82
CA ASP A 443 -2.54 -13.57 -15.04
C ASP A 443 -2.86 -15.05 -14.73
N ARG A 444 -2.15 -15.67 -13.79
CA ARG A 444 -2.45 -17.03 -13.30
C ARG A 444 -3.76 -17.08 -12.52
N ILE A 445 -4.06 -16.10 -11.68
CA ILE A 445 -5.34 -16.01 -10.93
C ILE A 445 -6.52 -15.93 -11.91
N LEU A 446 -6.40 -15.10 -12.95
CA LEU A 446 -7.40 -15.03 -14.02
C LEU A 446 -7.62 -16.39 -14.70
N ARG A 447 -6.57 -17.19 -14.90
CA ARG A 447 -6.69 -18.56 -15.41
C ARG A 447 -7.54 -19.44 -14.50
N GLN A 448 -7.30 -19.37 -13.19
CA GLN A 448 -7.98 -20.21 -12.20
C GLN A 448 -9.47 -19.85 -12.16
N MET A 449 -9.80 -18.55 -12.12
CA MET A 449 -11.19 -18.07 -12.19
C MET A 449 -11.88 -18.62 -13.45
N ARG A 450 -11.28 -18.41 -14.63
CA ARG A 450 -11.83 -18.90 -15.89
C ARG A 450 -12.06 -20.42 -15.87
N ARG A 451 -11.06 -21.21 -15.45
CA ARG A 451 -11.16 -22.67 -15.40
C ARG A 451 -12.27 -23.13 -14.47
N GLN A 452 -12.42 -22.47 -13.32
CA GLN A 452 -13.48 -22.81 -12.39
C GLN A 452 -14.85 -22.52 -13.00
N LEU A 453 -15.04 -21.35 -13.61
CA LEU A 453 -16.28 -21.01 -14.33
C LEU A 453 -16.58 -21.97 -15.48
N GLU A 454 -15.57 -22.42 -16.22
CA GLU A 454 -15.71 -23.45 -17.26
C GLU A 454 -16.14 -24.79 -16.66
N SER A 455 -15.52 -25.21 -15.55
CA SER A 455 -15.85 -26.46 -14.86
C SER A 455 -17.26 -26.49 -14.26
N ASN A 456 -17.75 -25.33 -13.80
CA ASN A 456 -19.11 -25.16 -13.30
C ASN A 456 -20.13 -25.00 -14.45
N GLY A 457 -19.70 -24.98 -15.72
CA GLY A 457 -20.58 -24.76 -16.87
C GLY A 457 -21.18 -23.34 -16.92
N LEU A 458 -20.54 -22.38 -16.26
CA LEU A 458 -20.98 -20.99 -16.12
C LEU A 458 -20.28 -20.05 -17.09
N TRP A 459 -19.04 -20.33 -17.51
CA TRP A 459 -18.23 -19.44 -18.36
C TRP A 459 -19.01 -18.90 -19.56
N ASP A 460 -19.73 -19.77 -20.28
CA ASP A 460 -20.48 -19.38 -21.48
C ASP A 460 -21.71 -18.51 -21.19
N LYS A 461 -22.33 -18.72 -20.03
CA LYS A 461 -23.57 -18.05 -19.60
C LYS A 461 -23.29 -16.73 -18.90
N ALA A 462 -22.17 -16.64 -18.19
CA ALA A 462 -21.81 -15.49 -17.38
C ALA A 462 -21.52 -14.24 -18.20
N ILE A 463 -21.81 -13.08 -17.62
CA ILE A 463 -21.03 -11.88 -17.89
C ILE A 463 -19.80 -11.91 -16.99
N VAL A 464 -18.61 -11.79 -17.60
CA VAL A 464 -17.35 -11.72 -16.86
C VAL A 464 -16.69 -10.39 -17.18
N VAL A 465 -16.55 -9.54 -16.17
CA VAL A 465 -15.88 -8.25 -16.23
C VAL A 465 -14.55 -8.39 -15.50
N VAL A 466 -13.47 -7.99 -16.17
CA VAL A 466 -12.12 -7.95 -15.58
C VAL A 466 -11.58 -6.55 -15.79
N THR A 467 -11.33 -5.84 -14.70
CA THR A 467 -10.85 -4.46 -14.69
C THR A 467 -9.76 -4.24 -13.64
N ALA A 468 -9.25 -3.01 -13.55
CA ALA A 468 -8.53 -2.52 -12.39
C ALA A 468 -9.11 -1.18 -11.91
N ASP A 469 -8.79 -0.79 -10.69
CA ASP A 469 -9.18 0.49 -10.11
C ASP A 469 -8.45 1.68 -10.76
N HIS A 470 -7.12 1.57 -10.88
CA HIS A 470 -6.23 2.52 -11.54
C HIS A 470 -4.93 1.83 -11.98
N GLY A 471 -4.01 2.59 -12.56
CA GLY A 471 -2.66 2.12 -12.90
C GLY A 471 -1.57 2.73 -12.02
N ILE A 472 -0.31 2.46 -12.39
CA ILE A 472 0.89 3.00 -11.72
C ILE A 472 1.90 3.48 -12.77
N SER A 473 2.52 4.62 -12.48
CA SER A 473 3.51 5.30 -13.32
C SER A 473 4.94 4.89 -12.98
N PHE A 474 5.68 4.51 -14.02
CA PHE A 474 7.12 4.31 -13.99
C PHE A 474 7.87 5.44 -14.72
N GLU A 475 7.26 6.60 -14.93
CA GLU A 475 7.87 7.74 -15.65
C GLU A 475 9.21 8.16 -15.02
N GLY A 476 9.23 8.38 -13.70
CA GLY A 476 10.37 8.94 -12.97
C GLY A 476 10.45 10.47 -13.06
N ASN A 477 11.63 11.03 -12.79
CA ASN A 477 11.90 12.48 -12.95
C ASN A 477 10.92 13.42 -12.20
N GLY A 478 10.49 13.02 -11.00
CA GLY A 478 9.57 13.83 -10.18
C GLY A 478 8.09 13.73 -10.61
N VAL A 479 7.74 12.75 -11.44
CA VAL A 479 6.35 12.31 -11.60
C VAL A 479 6.03 11.29 -10.50
N PRO A 480 4.95 11.50 -9.73
CA PRO A 480 4.48 10.53 -8.74
C PRO A 480 4.10 9.19 -9.39
N GLN A 481 4.33 8.10 -8.68
CA GLN A 481 4.02 6.75 -9.15
C GLN A 481 2.51 6.48 -9.16
N ARG A 482 1.77 6.96 -8.16
CA ARG A 482 0.35 6.63 -7.94
C ARG A 482 -0.60 7.80 -8.05
N GLN A 483 -0.14 9.02 -7.81
CA GLN A 483 -1.00 10.19 -7.86
C GLN A 483 -1.23 10.61 -9.30
N ALA A 484 -2.38 11.24 -9.55
CA ALA A 484 -2.63 11.87 -10.83
C ALA A 484 -1.59 12.95 -11.10
N ASP A 485 -1.08 12.95 -12.32
CA ASP A 485 -0.17 13.95 -12.84
C ASP A 485 -0.42 14.02 -14.34
N GLU A 486 -0.66 15.22 -14.86
CA GLU A 486 -0.99 15.43 -16.27
C GLU A 486 0.07 14.86 -17.22
N ARG A 487 1.31 14.65 -16.75
CA ARG A 487 2.42 14.08 -17.53
C ARG A 487 2.34 12.55 -17.69
N ALA A 488 1.55 11.86 -16.85
CA ALA A 488 1.49 10.39 -16.80
C ALA A 488 0.07 9.80 -16.62
N MET A 489 -0.96 10.54 -17.00
CA MET A 489 -2.35 10.05 -17.06
C MET A 489 -2.50 8.77 -17.91
N GLY A 490 -1.69 8.58 -18.95
CA GLY A 490 -1.68 7.33 -19.73
C GLY A 490 -1.17 6.09 -18.97
N GLU A 491 -0.54 6.27 -17.80
CA GLU A 491 -0.11 5.17 -16.93
C GLU A 491 -1.06 5.00 -15.73
N VAL A 492 -1.49 6.11 -15.11
CA VAL A 492 -2.32 6.09 -13.88
C VAL A 492 -3.82 6.00 -14.19
N ALA A 493 -4.31 6.74 -15.18
CA ALA A 493 -5.74 6.88 -15.46
C ALA A 493 -6.31 5.82 -16.40
N ASN A 494 -5.51 4.90 -16.93
CA ASN A 494 -5.91 3.94 -17.97
C ASN A 494 -5.84 2.47 -17.49
N PRO A 495 -6.71 2.01 -16.57
CA PRO A 495 -6.80 0.60 -16.20
C PRO A 495 -7.31 -0.25 -17.38
N PRO A 496 -7.05 -1.57 -17.44
CA PRO A 496 -7.57 -2.43 -18.48
C PRO A 496 -9.06 -2.71 -18.26
N LEU A 497 -9.84 -2.86 -19.32
CA LEU A 497 -11.21 -3.38 -19.22
C LEU A 497 -11.48 -4.48 -20.25
N PHE A 498 -11.88 -5.65 -19.75
CA PHE A 498 -12.38 -6.77 -20.55
C PHE A 498 -13.78 -7.13 -20.12
N ILE A 499 -14.71 -7.24 -21.08
CA ILE A 499 -16.08 -7.70 -20.83
C ILE A 499 -16.38 -8.88 -21.74
N LYS A 500 -16.54 -10.06 -21.16
CA LYS A 500 -17.08 -11.23 -21.84
C LYS A 500 -18.59 -11.22 -21.65
N TYR A 501 -19.33 -10.97 -22.71
CA TYR A 501 -20.79 -11.00 -22.67
C TYR A 501 -21.35 -12.44 -22.66
N PRO A 502 -22.57 -12.67 -22.15
CA PRO A 502 -23.23 -13.98 -22.24
C PRO A 502 -23.29 -14.47 -23.70
N GLY A 503 -22.87 -15.71 -23.93
CA GLY A 503 -22.81 -16.32 -25.27
C GLY A 503 -21.64 -15.84 -26.16
N GLN A 504 -20.85 -14.85 -25.75
CA GLN A 504 -19.70 -14.39 -26.55
C GLN A 504 -18.60 -15.46 -26.62
N LYS A 505 -18.10 -15.71 -27.82
CA LYS A 505 -17.04 -16.70 -28.11
C LYS A 505 -15.82 -16.13 -28.83
N LYS A 506 -15.96 -14.96 -29.45
CA LYS A 506 -14.92 -14.30 -30.24
C LYS A 506 -14.59 -12.94 -29.65
N GLY A 507 -13.30 -12.66 -29.61
CA GLY A 507 -12.76 -11.40 -29.14
C GLY A 507 -13.09 -10.22 -30.06
N VAL A 508 -13.29 -9.06 -29.47
CA VAL A 508 -13.50 -7.78 -30.18
C VAL A 508 -12.64 -6.72 -29.48
N VAL A 509 -12.00 -5.83 -30.24
CA VAL A 509 -11.34 -4.64 -29.67
C VAL A 509 -12.22 -3.43 -29.94
N SER A 510 -12.67 -2.76 -28.89
CA SER A 510 -13.54 -1.59 -28.97
C SER A 510 -12.74 -0.30 -28.70
N PRO A 511 -12.62 0.62 -29.66
CA PRO A 511 -11.85 1.85 -29.47
C PRO A 511 -12.59 2.92 -28.65
N LYS A 512 -13.84 2.64 -28.22
CA LYS A 512 -14.66 3.55 -27.42
C LYS A 512 -13.89 4.00 -26.18
N HIS A 513 -14.04 5.28 -25.84
CA HIS A 513 -13.63 5.79 -24.53
C HIS A 513 -14.66 5.34 -23.50
N SER A 514 -14.37 4.22 -22.85
CA SER A 514 -15.13 3.74 -21.72
C SER A 514 -14.56 4.31 -20.42
N MET A 515 -15.38 4.34 -19.37
CA MET A 515 -14.97 4.72 -18.03
C MET A 515 -15.35 3.63 -17.03
N THR A 516 -14.66 3.60 -15.90
CA THR A 516 -14.96 2.66 -14.80
C THR A 516 -16.43 2.74 -14.37
N LEU A 517 -17.01 3.95 -14.43
CA LEU A 517 -18.42 4.23 -14.14
C LEU A 517 -19.39 3.50 -15.08
N ASP A 518 -18.98 3.14 -16.29
CA ASP A 518 -19.82 2.49 -17.29
C ASP A 518 -20.05 0.99 -16.98
N ILE A 519 -19.33 0.42 -16.01
CA ILE A 519 -19.35 -1.02 -15.73
C ILE A 519 -20.72 -1.49 -15.23
N VAL A 520 -21.26 -0.86 -14.18
CA VAL A 520 -22.59 -1.20 -13.63
C VAL A 520 -23.71 -1.08 -14.68
N PRO A 521 -23.88 0.04 -15.39
CA PRO A 521 -24.92 0.13 -16.42
C PRO A 521 -24.71 -0.86 -17.57
N THR A 522 -23.46 -1.21 -17.90
CA THR A 522 -23.15 -2.26 -18.86
C THR A 522 -23.60 -3.64 -18.38
N ILE A 523 -23.38 -3.97 -17.10
CA ILE A 523 -23.84 -5.21 -16.48
C ILE A 523 -25.37 -5.25 -16.49
N ALA A 524 -26.04 -4.17 -16.06
CA ALA A 524 -27.50 -4.06 -16.03
C ALA A 524 -28.12 -4.38 -17.40
N LYS A 525 -27.58 -3.77 -18.47
CA LYS A 525 -28.04 -4.03 -19.84
C LYS A 525 -27.74 -5.45 -20.30
N ALA A 526 -26.61 -6.03 -19.92
CA ALA A 526 -26.24 -7.39 -20.32
C ALA A 526 -27.11 -8.48 -19.67
N VAL A 527 -27.52 -8.27 -18.41
CA VAL A 527 -28.42 -9.20 -17.71
C VAL A 527 -29.90 -8.95 -18.04
N GLY A 528 -30.20 -7.89 -18.80
CA GLY A 528 -31.57 -7.51 -19.15
C GLY A 528 -32.34 -7.00 -17.93
N SER A 529 -31.71 -6.14 -17.12
CA SER A 529 -32.38 -5.42 -16.02
C SER A 529 -33.32 -4.38 -16.61
N ASP A 530 -34.59 -4.38 -16.21
CA ASP A 530 -35.61 -3.44 -16.71
C ASP A 530 -35.56 -2.07 -16.02
N SER A 531 -34.80 -1.97 -14.94
CA SER A 531 -34.61 -0.77 -14.13
C SER A 531 -33.21 -0.82 -13.52
N LEU A 532 -32.55 0.33 -13.49
CA LEU A 532 -31.30 0.63 -12.80
C LEU A 532 -31.50 2.01 -12.19
N TYR A 533 -30.91 2.25 -11.02
CA TYR A 533 -30.80 3.60 -10.47
C TYR A 533 -30.01 4.52 -11.42
N GLU A 534 -30.05 5.83 -11.17
CA GLU A 534 -29.33 6.79 -12.02
C GLU A 534 -27.82 6.64 -11.85
N THR A 535 -27.09 6.48 -12.96
CA THR A 535 -25.63 6.36 -13.00
C THR A 535 -25.03 7.46 -13.85
N ASP A 536 -23.84 7.94 -13.49
CA ASP A 536 -23.06 8.84 -14.35
C ASP A 536 -22.46 8.11 -15.57
N GLY A 537 -22.22 6.81 -15.42
CA GLY A 537 -21.79 5.93 -16.51
C GLY A 537 -22.91 5.59 -17.50
N VAL A 538 -22.52 5.05 -18.67
CA VAL A 538 -23.45 4.61 -19.72
C VAL A 538 -23.17 3.18 -20.17
N PRO A 539 -24.18 2.41 -20.62
CA PRO A 539 -23.96 1.03 -21.04
C PRO A 539 -23.15 0.92 -22.35
N LEU A 540 -22.01 0.23 -22.32
CA LEU A 540 -21.04 0.13 -23.42
C LEU A 540 -21.53 -0.61 -24.68
N GLN A 541 -22.67 -1.30 -24.60
CA GLN A 541 -23.36 -1.87 -25.76
C GLN A 541 -23.98 -0.77 -26.65
N GLY A 542 -24.19 0.45 -26.12
CA GLY A 542 -24.74 1.62 -26.83
C GLY A 542 -23.67 2.64 -27.25
N PRO A 543 -24.08 3.82 -27.74
CA PRO A 543 -23.17 4.95 -27.94
C PRO A 543 -22.58 5.41 -26.59
N VAL A 544 -21.34 5.91 -26.62
CA VAL A 544 -20.69 6.56 -25.47
C VAL A 544 -20.55 8.05 -25.76
N PRO A 545 -20.76 8.95 -24.78
CA PRO A 545 -20.59 10.38 -24.98
C PRO A 545 -19.12 10.75 -25.22
N GLU A 546 -18.88 11.86 -25.91
CA GLU A 546 -17.55 12.49 -25.93
C GLU A 546 -17.28 13.11 -24.55
N ARG A 547 -16.13 12.77 -23.97
CA ARG A 547 -15.71 13.21 -22.64
C ARG A 547 -14.20 13.23 -22.53
N GLU A 548 -13.68 14.05 -21.62
CA GLU A 548 -12.27 14.11 -21.28
C GLU A 548 -11.89 12.98 -20.31
N VAL A 549 -10.58 12.76 -20.11
CA VAL A 549 -10.07 11.87 -19.07
C VAL A 549 -9.77 12.73 -17.84
N THR A 550 -10.60 12.61 -16.81
CA THR A 550 -10.50 13.39 -15.57
C THR A 550 -10.34 12.49 -14.36
N ILE A 551 -9.35 12.77 -13.52
CA ILE A 551 -9.22 12.20 -12.18
C ILE A 551 -9.48 13.28 -11.12
N THR A 552 -10.24 12.92 -10.08
CA THR A 552 -10.38 13.67 -8.83
C THR A 552 -9.42 13.08 -7.78
N ASP A 553 -8.57 13.90 -7.17
CA ASP A 553 -7.74 13.47 -6.05
C ASP A 553 -8.52 13.50 -4.71
N PRO A 554 -7.99 12.89 -3.62
CA PRO A 554 -8.65 12.90 -2.31
C PRO A 554 -8.91 14.30 -1.73
N GLU A 555 -8.18 15.31 -2.18
CA GLU A 555 -8.38 16.72 -1.82
C GLU A 555 -9.42 17.44 -2.69
N GLY A 556 -9.98 16.76 -3.71
CA GLY A 556 -10.98 17.29 -4.64
C GLY A 556 -10.41 18.05 -5.85
N ASN A 557 -9.09 18.06 -6.05
CA ASN A 557 -8.47 18.66 -7.23
C ASN A 557 -8.68 17.78 -8.47
N LEU A 558 -8.86 18.44 -9.61
CA LEU A 558 -9.13 17.78 -10.89
C LEU A 558 -7.90 17.78 -11.79
N PHE A 559 -7.55 16.62 -12.33
CA PHE A 559 -6.49 16.43 -13.31
C PHE A 559 -7.11 15.95 -14.62
N THR A 560 -6.99 16.74 -15.68
CA THR A 560 -7.72 16.49 -16.93
C THR A 560 -6.80 16.46 -18.14
N VAL A 561 -6.96 15.45 -18.99
CA VAL A 561 -6.31 15.37 -20.30
C VAL A 561 -7.29 14.84 -21.36
N SER A 562 -7.03 15.18 -22.63
CA SER A 562 -7.76 14.55 -23.73
C SER A 562 -7.48 13.06 -23.82
N LEU A 563 -8.45 12.29 -24.32
CA LEU A 563 -8.25 10.87 -24.64
C LEU A 563 -7.03 10.64 -25.55
N ALA A 564 -6.82 11.53 -26.52
CA ALA A 564 -5.68 11.45 -27.43
C ALA A 564 -4.34 11.60 -26.70
N GLU A 565 -4.26 12.47 -25.69
CA GLU A 565 -3.08 12.64 -24.85
C GLU A 565 -2.84 11.41 -23.96
N MET A 566 -3.88 10.90 -23.28
CA MET A 566 -3.78 9.65 -22.51
C MET A 566 -3.22 8.50 -23.36
N ILE A 567 -3.72 8.33 -24.60
CA ILE A 567 -3.23 7.32 -25.53
C ILE A 567 -1.76 7.55 -25.93
N ARG A 568 -1.35 8.81 -26.17
CA ARG A 568 0.06 9.15 -26.46
C ARG A 568 0.97 8.78 -25.30
N GLN A 569 0.59 9.15 -24.08
CA GLN A 569 1.33 8.86 -22.86
C GLN A 569 1.44 7.36 -22.61
N ARG A 570 0.35 6.59 -22.77
CA ARG A 570 0.37 5.12 -22.69
C ARG A 570 1.40 4.51 -23.65
N ASN A 571 1.39 4.96 -24.91
CA ASN A 571 2.32 4.43 -25.92
C ASN A 571 3.78 4.78 -25.57
N ALA A 572 4.02 5.97 -25.02
CA ALA A 572 5.35 6.35 -24.51
C ALA A 572 5.78 5.48 -23.32
N ALA A 573 4.86 5.16 -22.40
CA ALA A 573 5.12 4.27 -21.27
C ALA A 573 5.53 2.85 -21.73
N ILE A 574 4.83 2.29 -22.71
CA ILE A 574 5.17 1.00 -23.31
C ILE A 574 6.58 1.05 -23.93
N ALA A 575 6.88 2.10 -24.70
CA ALA A 575 8.20 2.25 -25.32
C ALA A 575 9.33 2.39 -24.28
N ARG A 576 9.08 3.12 -23.18
CA ARG A 576 10.02 3.21 -22.05
C ARG A 576 10.23 1.86 -21.37
N ALA A 577 9.17 1.10 -21.16
CA ALA A 577 9.27 -0.24 -20.57
C ALA A 577 10.07 -1.19 -21.48
N ASP A 578 9.76 -1.22 -22.79
CA ASP A 578 10.50 -2.00 -23.79
C ASP A 578 12.00 -1.63 -23.81
N GLU A 579 12.33 -0.33 -23.68
CA GLU A 579 13.72 0.13 -23.63
C GLU A 579 14.44 -0.30 -22.34
N ARG A 580 13.77 -0.26 -21.19
CA ARG A 580 14.36 -0.60 -19.89
C ARG A 580 14.52 -2.10 -19.69
N LEU A 581 13.48 -2.85 -20.01
CA LEU A 581 13.31 -4.25 -19.66
C LEU A 581 13.53 -5.19 -20.85
N GLY A 582 13.43 -4.70 -22.08
CA GLY A 582 13.34 -5.54 -23.27
C GLY A 582 11.98 -6.23 -23.41
N THR A 583 11.81 -6.95 -24.51
CA THR A 583 10.54 -7.58 -24.91
C THR A 583 10.47 -9.09 -24.61
N GLY A 584 11.40 -9.59 -23.79
CA GLY A 584 11.47 -11.00 -23.41
C GLY A 584 10.37 -11.43 -22.41
N GLY A 585 10.42 -12.70 -22.01
CA GLY A 585 9.63 -13.22 -20.91
C GLY A 585 10.11 -12.73 -19.53
N PHE A 586 9.33 -13.01 -18.49
CA PHE A 586 9.51 -12.47 -17.13
C PHE A 586 10.94 -12.58 -16.56
N TYR A 587 11.58 -13.74 -16.68
CA TYR A 587 12.94 -13.97 -16.17
C TYR A 587 14.03 -13.72 -17.20
N THR A 588 13.68 -13.03 -18.29
CA THR A 588 14.64 -12.58 -19.31
C THR A 588 14.66 -11.06 -19.45
N LEU A 589 13.92 -10.34 -18.59
CA LEU A 589 13.91 -8.89 -18.59
C LEU A 589 15.28 -8.35 -18.16
N GLY A 590 15.71 -7.25 -18.76
CA GLY A 590 16.92 -6.54 -18.40
C GLY A 590 17.69 -5.99 -19.60
N PRO A 591 18.83 -5.33 -19.35
CA PRO A 591 19.61 -4.60 -20.35
C PRO A 591 20.38 -5.48 -21.35
N ALA A 592 20.54 -6.79 -21.09
CA ALA A 592 21.31 -7.69 -21.95
C ALA A 592 20.77 -9.14 -21.96
N PRO A 593 19.51 -9.37 -22.39
CA PRO A 593 18.88 -10.69 -22.37
C PRO A 593 19.66 -11.77 -23.14
N GLN A 594 20.43 -11.38 -24.16
CA GLN A 594 21.27 -12.27 -24.95
C GLN A 594 22.40 -12.96 -24.16
N LEU A 595 22.71 -12.49 -22.93
CA LEU A 595 23.69 -13.13 -22.06
C LEU A 595 23.10 -14.29 -21.26
N ILE A 596 21.78 -14.34 -21.09
CA ILE A 596 21.10 -15.35 -20.27
C ILE A 596 21.32 -16.74 -20.88
N GLY A 597 21.67 -17.71 -20.03
CA GLY A 597 22.05 -19.07 -20.44
C GLY A 597 23.54 -19.25 -20.76
N ARG A 598 24.34 -18.18 -20.85
CA ARG A 598 25.80 -18.28 -21.06
C ARG A 598 26.50 -18.83 -19.81
N LYS A 599 27.39 -19.81 -20.01
CA LYS A 599 28.25 -20.34 -18.93
C LYS A 599 29.39 -19.38 -18.61
N VAL A 600 29.75 -19.30 -17.33
CA VAL A 600 30.83 -18.45 -16.80
C VAL A 600 31.77 -19.25 -15.89
N ARG A 601 33.02 -18.79 -15.79
CA ARG A 601 33.98 -19.33 -14.81
C ARG A 601 33.64 -18.82 -13.42
N PRO A 602 33.90 -19.59 -12.34
CA PRO A 602 33.67 -19.13 -10.97
C PRO A 602 34.39 -17.82 -10.66
N VAL A 603 33.80 -17.04 -9.77
CA VAL A 603 34.42 -15.81 -9.23
C VAL A 603 35.63 -16.21 -8.39
N PRO A 604 36.82 -15.60 -8.61
CA PRO A 604 37.99 -15.86 -7.78
C PRO A 604 37.75 -15.46 -6.32
N LYS A 605 38.31 -16.23 -5.37
CA LYS A 605 38.24 -15.90 -3.93
C LYS A 605 38.85 -14.52 -3.65
N GLY A 606 38.24 -13.77 -2.72
CA GLY A 606 38.68 -12.41 -2.39
C GLY A 606 38.27 -11.33 -3.38
N THR A 607 37.51 -11.65 -4.44
CA THR A 607 36.92 -10.63 -5.33
C THR A 607 35.71 -10.02 -4.63
N ALA A 608 35.75 -8.72 -4.32
CA ALA A 608 34.75 -8.06 -3.48
C ALA A 608 34.33 -6.66 -4.00
N ASP A 609 34.54 -6.36 -5.28
CA ASP A 609 34.13 -5.07 -5.89
C ASP A 609 32.60 -4.87 -5.78
N ALA A 610 31.84 -5.96 -5.92
CA ALA A 610 30.39 -6.00 -5.71
C ALA A 610 30.04 -7.01 -4.61
N LEU A 611 29.24 -6.56 -3.66
CA LEU A 611 28.80 -7.34 -2.50
C LEU A 611 27.33 -7.72 -2.65
N LEU A 612 26.94 -8.85 -2.09
CA LEU A 612 25.53 -9.20 -1.89
C LEU A 612 25.01 -8.50 -0.64
N ASP A 613 23.76 -8.04 -0.68
CA ASP A 613 23.09 -7.53 0.52
C ASP A 613 22.91 -8.64 1.56
N GLU A 614 22.74 -9.89 1.08
CA GLU A 614 22.77 -11.12 1.89
C GLU A 614 23.95 -12.03 1.51
N PRO A 615 25.07 -12.01 2.27
CA PRO A 615 26.24 -12.85 1.97
C PRO A 615 25.98 -14.36 2.04
N ASP A 616 25.00 -14.78 2.83
CA ASP A 616 24.63 -16.18 3.03
C ASP A 616 23.56 -16.68 2.04
N LEU A 617 23.06 -15.80 1.17
CA LEU A 617 22.03 -16.13 0.19
C LEU A 617 22.44 -17.33 -0.66
N GLY A 618 21.62 -18.38 -0.61
CA GLY A 618 21.84 -19.62 -1.35
C GLY A 618 22.95 -20.54 -0.82
N LYS A 619 23.56 -20.29 0.35
CA LYS A 619 24.55 -21.23 0.92
C LYS A 619 23.95 -22.57 1.36
N ALA A 620 22.72 -22.55 1.87
CA ALA A 620 21.98 -23.74 2.32
C ALA A 620 20.45 -23.56 2.16
N TYR A 621 19.98 -23.34 0.93
CA TYR A 621 18.56 -23.10 0.66
C TYR A 621 17.70 -24.36 0.89
N ASP A 622 16.71 -24.26 1.77
CA ASP A 622 15.66 -25.28 1.93
C ASP A 622 14.32 -24.74 1.41
N PRO A 623 13.79 -25.23 0.27
CA PRO A 623 12.51 -24.75 -0.26
C PRO A 623 11.30 -25.07 0.64
N GLY A 624 11.44 -25.97 1.61
CA GLY A 624 10.40 -26.28 2.60
C GLY A 624 10.36 -25.29 3.76
N GLU A 625 11.51 -24.70 4.08
CA GLU A 625 11.65 -23.76 5.19
C GLU A 625 11.85 -22.32 4.73
N ASP A 626 12.53 -22.02 3.64
CA ASP A 626 12.97 -20.66 3.27
C ASP A 626 12.10 -20.00 2.18
N LEU A 627 12.11 -18.65 2.17
CA LEU A 627 11.69 -17.84 1.02
C LEU A 627 12.54 -18.15 -0.23
N ILE A 628 11.97 -17.97 -1.42
CA ILE A 628 12.69 -18.22 -2.68
C ILE A 628 13.79 -17.15 -2.85
N PRO A 629 15.09 -17.52 -2.96
CA PRO A 629 16.18 -16.54 -3.08
C PRO A 629 16.33 -16.06 -4.53
N MET A 630 15.26 -15.47 -5.10
CA MET A 630 15.20 -15.04 -6.50
C MET A 630 15.45 -13.55 -6.71
N PHE A 631 15.38 -12.71 -5.68
CA PHE A 631 15.74 -11.30 -5.79
C PHE A 631 17.18 -11.10 -5.34
N ILE A 632 18.10 -11.14 -6.31
CA ILE A 632 19.54 -11.04 -6.05
C ILE A 632 19.92 -9.56 -6.09
N THR A 633 20.34 -9.04 -4.94
CA THR A 633 20.63 -7.62 -4.73
C THR A 633 21.95 -7.41 -4.02
N GLY A 634 22.46 -6.19 -4.09
CA GLY A 634 23.75 -5.87 -3.53
C GLY A 634 24.21 -4.45 -3.75
N THR A 635 25.43 -4.19 -3.29
CA THR A 635 26.13 -2.93 -3.46
C THR A 635 27.38 -3.09 -4.33
N TRP A 636 27.89 -1.99 -4.87
CA TRP A 636 29.09 -1.94 -5.70
C TRP A 636 29.98 -0.76 -5.28
N GLU A 637 31.28 -0.98 -5.14
CA GLU A 637 32.24 0.07 -4.74
C GLU A 637 32.56 1.08 -5.86
N GLY A 638 32.16 0.79 -7.11
CA GLY A 638 32.39 1.67 -8.24
C GLY A 638 31.41 2.85 -8.31
N THR A 639 31.60 3.69 -9.31
CA THR A 639 30.74 4.86 -9.57
C THR A 639 29.83 4.63 -10.76
N VAL A 640 28.61 5.15 -10.70
CA VAL A 640 27.66 5.13 -11.81
C VAL A 640 27.57 6.51 -12.49
N PRO A 641 27.63 6.58 -13.83
CA PRO A 641 27.40 7.82 -14.55
C PRO A 641 25.98 8.37 -14.32
N SER A 642 25.82 9.70 -14.39
CA SER A 642 24.50 10.34 -14.30
C SER A 642 23.53 9.86 -15.38
N ALA A 643 24.04 9.55 -16.59
CA ALA A 643 23.25 9.01 -17.68
C ALA A 643 23.01 7.48 -17.51
N PRO A 644 21.77 7.00 -17.28
CA PRO A 644 21.51 5.60 -16.90
C PRO A 644 22.03 4.57 -17.92
N LYS A 645 21.90 4.85 -19.22
CA LYS A 645 22.36 3.98 -20.32
C LYS A 645 23.88 3.80 -20.39
N LYS A 646 24.65 4.70 -19.76
CA LYS A 646 26.12 4.62 -19.69
C LYS A 646 26.63 3.81 -18.50
N ALA A 647 25.76 3.41 -17.57
CA ALA A 647 26.13 2.52 -16.48
C ALA A 647 26.71 1.19 -17.03
N PRO A 648 27.60 0.50 -16.30
CA PRO A 648 28.01 -0.84 -16.69
C PRO A 648 26.82 -1.81 -16.66
N VAL A 649 26.88 -2.85 -17.49
CA VAL A 649 25.90 -3.94 -17.43
C VAL A 649 26.49 -5.05 -16.56
N PHE A 650 25.72 -5.47 -15.57
CA PHE A 650 26.03 -6.61 -14.73
C PHE A 650 25.32 -7.87 -15.24
N ALA A 651 26.00 -9.00 -15.15
CA ALA A 651 25.44 -10.32 -15.37
C ALA A 651 25.49 -11.09 -14.06
N ILE A 652 24.35 -11.64 -13.66
CA ILE A 652 24.19 -12.41 -12.43
C ILE A 652 24.12 -13.87 -12.84
N ALA A 653 25.07 -14.67 -12.35
CA ALA A 653 25.13 -16.09 -12.62
C ALA A 653 24.76 -16.91 -11.39
N ILE A 654 23.86 -17.87 -11.58
CA ILE A 654 23.50 -18.88 -10.60
C ILE A 654 24.05 -20.21 -11.11
N ASN A 655 24.80 -20.92 -10.25
CA ASN A 655 25.38 -22.23 -10.55
C ASN A 655 26.20 -22.23 -11.87
N GLY A 656 26.98 -21.17 -12.10
CA GLY A 656 27.88 -21.02 -13.26
C GLY A 656 27.19 -20.64 -14.57
N THR A 657 25.90 -20.30 -14.55
CA THR A 657 25.13 -19.88 -15.74
C THR A 657 24.49 -18.52 -15.49
N ILE A 658 24.62 -17.59 -16.42
CA ILE A 658 23.98 -16.27 -16.32
C ILE A 658 22.46 -16.45 -16.36
N GLN A 659 21.77 -15.95 -15.34
CA GLN A 659 20.31 -16.03 -15.20
C GLN A 659 19.63 -14.68 -15.38
N SER A 660 20.34 -13.58 -15.12
CA SER A 660 19.76 -12.25 -15.21
C SER A 660 20.82 -11.19 -15.48
N THR A 661 20.37 -10.00 -15.88
CA THR A 661 21.24 -8.85 -16.12
C THR A 661 20.63 -7.59 -15.51
N ALA A 662 21.48 -6.67 -15.06
CA ALA A 662 21.04 -5.43 -14.44
C ALA A 662 22.01 -4.28 -14.72
N ARG A 663 21.59 -3.06 -14.37
CA ARG A 663 22.46 -1.88 -14.32
C ARG A 663 22.46 -1.34 -12.90
N PRO A 664 23.63 -1.00 -12.33
CA PRO A 664 23.69 -0.36 -11.02
C PRO A 664 23.12 1.08 -11.06
N PHE A 665 22.73 1.57 -9.90
CA PHE A 665 22.15 2.89 -9.68
C PHE A 665 22.50 3.45 -8.30
N ASN A 666 22.44 4.78 -8.15
CA ASN A 666 22.62 5.42 -6.85
C ASN A 666 21.31 5.36 -6.05
N PHE A 667 21.40 4.96 -4.79
CA PHE A 667 20.31 5.01 -3.81
C PHE A 667 20.91 5.12 -2.41
N ASP A 668 20.34 5.98 -1.57
CA ASP A 668 20.76 6.19 -0.17
C ASP A 668 22.29 6.36 0.04
N GLY A 669 22.92 7.16 -0.83
CA GLY A 669 24.35 7.45 -0.76
C GLY A 669 25.28 6.29 -1.15
N ARG A 670 24.74 5.16 -1.63
CA ARG A 670 25.49 3.99 -2.12
C ARG A 670 25.11 3.66 -3.56
N VAL A 671 25.91 2.81 -4.19
CA VAL A 671 25.61 2.25 -5.51
C VAL A 671 25.04 0.85 -5.34
N HIS A 672 23.75 0.72 -5.65
CA HIS A 672 23.01 -0.54 -5.57
C HIS A 672 22.87 -1.18 -6.94
N TRP A 673 22.63 -2.49 -6.94
CA TRP A 673 22.20 -3.25 -8.10
C TRP A 673 21.21 -4.33 -7.64
N GLY A 674 20.32 -4.75 -8.54
CA GLY A 674 19.33 -5.77 -8.24
C GLY A 674 18.79 -6.41 -9.50
N ALA A 675 18.49 -7.70 -9.43
CA ALA A 675 17.90 -8.44 -10.54
C ALA A 675 17.09 -9.64 -10.04
N LEU A 676 15.97 -9.92 -10.72
CA LEU A 676 15.26 -11.18 -10.52
C LEU A 676 15.90 -12.29 -11.35
N VAL A 677 16.04 -13.47 -10.74
CA VAL A 677 16.42 -14.72 -11.43
C VAL A 677 15.23 -15.68 -11.45
N SER A 678 15.23 -16.64 -12.37
CA SER A 678 14.19 -17.67 -12.37
C SER A 678 14.32 -18.56 -11.12
N PRO A 679 13.22 -18.85 -10.39
CA PRO A 679 13.23 -19.82 -9.29
C PRO A 679 13.81 -21.18 -9.70
N ASN A 680 13.58 -21.60 -10.94
CA ASN A 680 14.09 -22.86 -11.50
C ASN A 680 15.63 -22.93 -11.61
N SER A 681 16.32 -21.79 -11.51
CA SER A 681 17.79 -21.75 -11.52
C SER A 681 18.41 -22.06 -10.15
N ILE A 682 17.59 -22.04 -9.11
CA ILE A 682 17.96 -22.24 -7.71
C ILE A 682 17.62 -23.70 -7.34
N ARG A 683 18.57 -24.40 -6.72
CA ARG A 683 18.38 -25.77 -6.24
C ARG A 683 18.39 -25.83 -4.72
N GLN A 684 17.77 -26.85 -4.14
CA GLN A 684 17.91 -27.15 -2.72
C GLN A 684 19.39 -27.33 -2.35
N GLY A 685 19.76 -26.84 -1.17
CA GLY A 685 21.11 -26.80 -0.63
C GLY A 685 21.94 -25.66 -1.21
N ARG A 686 23.19 -25.96 -1.59
CA ARG A 686 24.18 -24.94 -1.95
C ARG A 686 24.06 -24.48 -3.40
N ASN A 687 23.95 -23.16 -3.58
CA ASN A 687 23.95 -22.43 -4.83
C ASN A 687 25.16 -21.49 -4.89
N SER A 688 25.83 -21.43 -6.04
CA SER A 688 26.88 -20.43 -6.27
C SER A 688 26.29 -19.21 -6.97
N ILE A 689 26.48 -18.03 -6.40
CA ILE A 689 26.09 -16.75 -6.98
C ILE A 689 27.36 -16.01 -7.39
N GLY A 690 27.42 -15.57 -8.65
CA GLY A 690 28.52 -14.77 -9.17
C GLY A 690 28.04 -13.53 -9.91
N ILE A 691 28.69 -12.41 -9.67
CA ILE A 691 28.40 -11.11 -10.28
C ILE A 691 29.54 -10.77 -11.23
N TYR A 692 29.20 -10.37 -12.45
CA TYR A 692 30.17 -10.03 -13.48
C TYR A 692 29.82 -8.72 -14.16
N ARG A 693 30.81 -7.89 -14.46
CA ARG A 693 30.67 -6.73 -15.34
C ARG A 693 30.92 -7.12 -16.78
N LEU A 694 30.03 -6.73 -17.68
CA LEU A 694 30.27 -6.81 -19.12
C LEU A 694 31.27 -5.73 -19.55
N GLN A 695 32.38 -6.13 -20.17
CA GLN A 695 33.33 -5.24 -20.83
C GLN A 695 33.61 -5.77 -22.24
N GLY A 696 33.05 -5.10 -23.26
CA GLY A 696 33.05 -5.63 -24.63
C GLY A 696 32.30 -6.96 -24.69
N LYS A 697 33.01 -8.05 -25.05
CA LYS A 697 32.47 -9.43 -25.04
C LYS A 697 32.86 -10.24 -23.80
N ASN A 698 33.69 -9.67 -22.93
CA ASN A 698 34.26 -10.30 -21.76
C ASN A 698 33.41 -10.04 -20.51
N LEU A 699 33.43 -10.98 -19.58
CA LEU A 699 32.77 -10.89 -18.28
C LEU A 699 33.84 -10.86 -17.20
N ILE A 700 33.94 -9.73 -16.52
CA ILE A 700 34.91 -9.51 -15.45
C ILE A 700 34.23 -9.83 -14.13
N PRO A 701 34.74 -10.78 -13.32
CA PRO A 701 34.20 -11.05 -12.00
C PRO A 701 34.23 -9.80 -11.12
N LEU A 702 33.14 -9.52 -10.40
CA LEU A 702 33.04 -8.43 -9.42
C LEU A 702 32.87 -8.94 -7.98
N GLY A 703 32.29 -10.12 -7.79
CA GLY A 703 32.05 -10.68 -6.45
C GLY A 703 30.99 -11.78 -6.47
N GLY A 704 30.64 -12.32 -5.31
CA GLY A 704 29.66 -13.41 -5.17
C GLY A 704 29.64 -14.04 -3.78
N ASN A 705 28.76 -15.02 -3.56
CA ASN A 705 28.60 -15.67 -2.26
C ASN A 705 29.69 -16.71 -1.91
N GLN A 706 30.73 -16.81 -2.76
CA GLN A 706 31.88 -17.70 -2.58
C GLN A 706 33.21 -16.94 -2.38
N GLY A 707 33.16 -15.61 -2.39
CA GLY A 707 34.29 -14.69 -2.42
C GLY A 707 34.78 -14.30 -1.04
#